data_AF-A0A9N9SZ09-F1
#
_entry.id   AF-A0A9N9SZ09-F1
#
_cell.length_a   1.000
_cell.length_b   1.000
_cell.length_c   1.000
_cell.angle_alpha   90.00
_cell.angle_beta   90.00
_cell.angle_gamma   90.00
#
_symmetry.space_group_name_H-M   'P 1'
#
loop_
_entity.id
_entity.type
_entity.pdbx_description
1 polymer ?
#
loop_
_entity_poly.entity_id
_entity_poly.type
_entity_poly.pdbx_seq_one_letter_code
_entity_poly.pdbx_strand_id
1 'polypeptide(L)'
;MCTVNRSHQRLLVSDGCPIPIGNSVCGETKTLDIINEFKRLYEEKMNEIDNTSCGDCLQEKLQLQQNWIGDLTEQNEMLVRAVEDLELEATERVKMLEEKLQRSAECICEVMKKYREHDIAGSLLDEPRKRIFNLKNDMTNVLEFLRRIREENRWNTEGLNFIELTEADLLGSGIHEDISQYLNKENVKAERRSTEKDSTIQKLEAKVGELNSMTKQFQMKKDECENLQKNMIDMRQALTEEVASKHDTVLKLKRECQELEERCIQADKQTAFRDDIIKELRKEIKQLRQQVTHEEVEKLNNTIEELRNTLQESKTVREKEDQEKCFQMTTLNEEIQRLDSCLCEANEKLKEKDTEIFTLNRAIKELECQYEPTTKTKDKEVIALKYRIEELQSYLFQLKGKLKLCKHCRQSLRVDFCGNSEVQTDASDPDEEQLQKLIQRDELIKFQADTLRMLQQELQRLKEKNKEFVCDRDTNQENCDGICYLEEQVELFKGKLVQSENRVVELTKEIDNKEDIIKSQKDTLNFVEKQLDILRSKESEMRIENEHQCLCIQQLKSRVTELETSTQDAERRANNLQMAVDLYTNTINVLEASEEKFRMEIDRQRTTINNLQEALVSAKNELDNTKQKHDDNVSVGWASRWFGLSETKPTNNNEKPVHDI
;
A
#
# COMPACT_ATOMS: atom_id res chain seq x y z
N MET A 1 -37.03 -7.30 55.97
CA MET A 1 -35.62 -7.31 56.37
C MET A 1 -34.82 -7.47 55.08
N CYS A 2 -34.12 -6.44 54.59
CA CYS A 2 -32.87 -5.86 55.13
C CYS A 2 -31.74 -6.91 55.03
N THR A 3 -30.72 -6.76 54.17
CA THR A 3 -30.30 -5.62 53.32
C THR A 3 -29.83 -6.06 51.92
N VAL A 4 -29.90 -5.17 50.93
CA VAL A 4 -29.34 -5.42 49.58
C VAL A 4 -27.93 -4.81 49.52
N ASN A 5 -26.92 -5.67 49.52
CA ASN A 5 -25.52 -5.24 49.54
C ASN A 5 -25.00 -4.98 48.11
N ARG A 6 -25.30 -3.81 47.54
CA ARG A 6 -24.73 -3.35 46.25
C ARG A 6 -23.29 -2.91 46.45
N SER A 7 -22.33 -3.82 46.28
CA SER A 7 -20.92 -3.49 46.16
C SER A 7 -20.67 -2.60 44.94
N HIS A 8 -20.09 -1.41 45.15
CA HIS A 8 -19.70 -0.51 44.05
C HIS A 8 -18.51 -1.08 43.27
N GLN A 9 -18.79 -1.77 42.18
CA GLN A 9 -17.80 -1.97 41.12
C GLN A 9 -17.93 -0.79 40.16
N ARG A 10 -17.01 0.17 40.23
CA ARG A 10 -16.92 1.24 39.21
C ARG A 10 -16.56 0.57 37.90
N LEU A 11 -17.45 0.68 36.90
CA LEU A 11 -17.06 0.49 35.52
C LEU A 11 -16.04 1.57 35.18
N LEU A 12 -14.77 1.18 35.06
CA LEU A 12 -13.82 1.92 34.24
C LEU A 12 -14.25 1.68 32.79
N VAL A 13 -15.22 2.47 32.34
CA VAL A 13 -15.44 2.69 30.91
C VAL A 13 -14.18 3.38 30.42
N SER A 14 -13.34 2.64 29.71
CA SER A 14 -12.25 3.24 28.96
C SER A 14 -12.88 3.90 27.74
N ASP A 15 -12.99 5.23 27.77
CA ASP A 15 -13.40 6.04 26.62
C ASP A 15 -12.28 6.11 25.56
N GLY A 16 -11.77 4.95 25.14
CA GLY A 16 -10.92 4.80 23.98
C GLY A 16 -11.76 4.96 22.71
N CYS A 17 -11.38 5.90 21.84
CA CYS A 17 -12.20 6.33 20.72
C CYS A 17 -12.59 5.17 19.77
N PRO A 18 -13.88 4.82 19.64
CA PRO A 18 -14.32 3.79 18.71
C PRO A 18 -14.53 4.41 17.32
N ILE A 19 -13.64 4.14 16.37
CA ILE A 19 -13.77 4.60 14.97
C ILE A 19 -14.21 3.43 14.07
N PRO A 20 -15.45 3.44 13.56
CA PRO A 20 -15.85 2.63 12.41
C PRO A 20 -15.27 3.20 11.12
N ILE A 21 -15.02 2.34 10.13
CA ILE A 21 -14.51 2.74 8.81
C ILE A 21 -15.64 3.42 8.03
N GLY A 22 -15.49 4.72 7.69
CA GLY A 22 -16.39 5.40 6.76
C GLY A 22 -16.36 6.94 6.81
N ASN A 23 -15.43 7.57 6.07
CA ASN A 23 -15.38 9.00 5.73
C ASN A 23 -15.51 10.05 6.87
N SER A 24 -15.49 9.65 8.15
CA SER A 24 -15.46 10.59 9.28
C SER A 24 -14.03 10.85 9.76
N VAL A 25 -13.58 12.10 9.61
CA VAL A 25 -12.32 12.62 10.20
C VAL A 25 -12.26 12.29 11.70
N CYS A 26 -11.11 11.78 12.18
CA CYS A 26 -10.89 11.50 13.60
C CYS A 26 -11.22 12.74 14.44
N GLY A 27 -11.90 12.55 15.57
CA GLY A 27 -12.34 13.64 16.44
C GLY A 27 -11.19 14.55 16.90
N GLU A 28 -10.02 13.97 17.12
CA GLU A 28 -8.79 14.65 17.56
C GLU A 28 -8.22 15.61 16.51
N THR A 29 -8.37 15.32 15.21
CA THR A 29 -7.98 16.25 14.14
C THR A 29 -8.76 17.56 14.23
N LYS A 30 -10.04 17.49 14.60
CA LYS A 30 -10.89 18.68 14.78
C LYS A 30 -10.43 19.52 15.98
N THR A 31 -9.79 18.90 16.98
CA THR A 31 -9.18 19.61 18.11
C THR A 31 -7.98 20.45 17.66
N LEU A 32 -7.24 20.02 16.62
CA LEU A 32 -6.19 20.81 16.00
C LEU A 32 -6.76 21.88 15.05
N ASP A 33 -7.87 21.59 14.34
CA ASP A 33 -8.57 22.58 13.51
C ASP A 33 -9.07 23.79 14.33
N ILE A 34 -9.41 23.60 15.61
CA ILE A 34 -9.77 24.69 16.53
C ILE A 34 -8.66 25.75 16.65
N ILE A 35 -7.38 25.38 16.56
CA ILE A 35 -6.26 26.33 16.61
C ILE A 35 -6.25 27.21 15.35
N ASN A 36 -6.52 26.62 14.18
CA ASN A 36 -6.67 27.36 12.92
C ASN A 36 -7.89 28.28 12.96
N GLU A 37 -8.99 27.84 13.58
CA GLU A 37 -10.20 28.66 13.77
C GLU A 37 -9.97 29.84 14.74
N PHE A 38 -9.27 29.63 15.86
CA PHE A 38 -8.86 30.72 16.75
C PHE A 38 -7.99 31.75 16.03
N LYS A 39 -7.01 31.28 15.25
CA LYS A 39 -6.18 32.16 14.42
C LYS A 39 -7.02 32.97 13.45
N ARG A 40 -7.95 32.32 12.73
CA ARG A 40 -8.87 32.98 11.78
C ARG A 40 -9.73 34.05 12.48
N LEU A 41 -10.30 33.75 13.65
CA LEU A 41 -11.11 34.70 14.42
C LEU A 41 -10.31 35.92 14.91
N TYR A 42 -9.04 35.74 15.27
CA TYR A 42 -8.15 36.86 15.63
C TYR A 42 -7.72 37.67 14.40
N GLU A 43 -7.47 37.04 13.25
CA GLU A 43 -7.20 37.72 11.97
C GLU A 43 -8.43 38.50 11.46
N GLU A 44 -9.64 37.92 11.53
CA GLU A 44 -10.91 38.57 11.19
C GLU A 44 -11.15 39.81 12.07
N LYS A 45 -11.02 39.71 13.39
CA LYS A 45 -11.14 40.86 14.30
C LYS A 45 -10.09 41.94 14.10
N MET A 46 -8.85 41.57 13.77
CA MET A 46 -7.80 42.54 13.46
C MET A 46 -8.18 43.37 12.21
N ASN A 47 -8.71 42.68 11.18
CA ASN A 47 -9.23 43.34 9.98
C ASN A 47 -10.47 44.20 10.26
N GLU A 48 -11.38 43.81 11.17
CA GLU A 48 -12.52 44.64 11.58
C GLU A 48 -12.06 45.96 12.22
N ILE A 49 -11.09 45.92 13.13
CA ILE A 49 -10.52 47.11 13.77
C ILE A 49 -9.77 48.00 12.75
N ASP A 50 -9.07 47.40 11.78
CA ASP A 50 -8.43 48.14 10.68
C ASP A 50 -9.44 48.87 9.77
N ASN A 51 -10.56 48.21 9.43
CA ASN A 51 -11.56 48.79 8.51
C ASN A 51 -12.48 49.84 9.16
N THR A 52 -12.65 49.81 10.49
CA THR A 52 -13.66 50.64 11.19
C THR A 52 -13.10 51.95 11.74
N SER A 53 -11.85 51.94 12.21
CA SER A 53 -11.41 52.90 13.24
C SER A 53 -10.61 54.08 12.71
N CYS A 54 -11.31 55.08 12.18
CA CYS A 54 -10.77 56.40 11.83
C CYS A 54 -10.42 57.22 13.10
N GLY A 55 -9.28 56.92 13.73
CA GLY A 55 -8.61 57.88 14.62
C GLY A 55 -8.19 57.44 16.02
N ASP A 56 -8.43 56.19 16.46
CA ASP A 56 -7.78 55.67 17.70
C ASP A 56 -7.62 54.14 17.75
N CYS A 57 -7.43 53.49 16.58
CA CYS A 57 -7.42 52.02 16.47
C CYS A 57 -6.29 51.31 17.24
N LEU A 58 -5.26 52.04 17.69
CA LEU A 58 -4.04 51.47 18.24
C LEU A 58 -4.29 50.77 19.58
N GLN A 59 -5.13 51.35 20.44
CA GLN A 59 -5.41 50.78 21.77
C GLN A 59 -6.26 49.51 21.69
N GLU A 60 -7.24 49.48 20.78
CA GLU A 60 -8.07 48.28 20.53
C GLU A 60 -7.23 47.13 19.96
N LYS A 61 -6.31 47.41 19.01
CA LYS A 61 -5.35 46.42 18.50
C LYS A 61 -4.40 45.89 19.56
N LEU A 62 -3.84 46.77 20.39
CA LEU A 62 -2.96 46.35 21.50
C LEU A 62 -3.70 45.45 22.49
N GLN A 63 -4.95 45.75 22.82
CA GLN A 63 -5.75 44.91 23.71
C GLN A 63 -6.17 43.58 23.06
N LEU A 64 -6.47 43.56 21.76
CA LEU A 64 -6.70 42.32 21.00
C LEU A 64 -5.44 41.43 20.97
N GLN A 65 -4.27 42.03 20.72
CA GLN A 65 -2.98 41.32 20.74
C GLN A 65 -2.62 40.81 22.14
N GLN A 66 -2.89 41.58 23.20
CA GLN A 66 -2.61 41.17 24.56
C GLN A 66 -3.53 40.02 25.02
N ASN A 67 -4.79 40.00 24.58
CA ASN A 67 -5.68 38.85 24.77
C ASN A 67 -5.17 37.62 24.00
N TRP A 68 -4.79 37.78 22.72
CA TRP A 68 -4.24 36.68 21.91
C TRP A 68 -2.98 36.07 22.52
N ILE A 69 -2.08 36.88 23.08
CA ILE A 69 -0.89 36.42 23.81
C ILE A 69 -1.28 35.68 25.09
N GLY A 70 -2.34 36.12 25.79
CA GLY A 70 -2.91 35.42 26.94
C GLY A 70 -3.43 34.03 26.57
N ASP A 71 -4.34 33.96 25.59
CA ASP A 71 -4.93 32.70 25.08
C ASP A 71 -3.85 31.73 24.60
N LEU A 72 -2.84 32.20 23.85
CA LEU A 72 -1.70 31.40 23.42
C LEU A 72 -0.85 30.91 24.60
N THR A 73 -0.72 31.67 25.68
CA THR A 73 0.01 31.25 26.87
C THR A 73 -0.73 30.14 27.60
N GLU A 74 -2.05 30.27 27.78
CA GLU A 74 -2.89 29.23 28.40
C GLU A 74 -2.95 27.95 27.54
N GLN A 75 -3.05 28.07 26.22
CA GLN A 75 -2.97 26.93 25.29
C GLN A 75 -1.60 26.23 25.37
N ASN A 76 -0.49 26.98 25.44
CA ASN A 76 0.84 26.40 25.60
C ASN A 76 1.00 25.69 26.96
N GLU A 77 0.50 26.25 28.06
CA GLU A 77 0.48 25.56 29.35
C GLU A 77 -0.36 24.27 29.32
N MET A 78 -1.51 24.27 28.63
CA MET A 78 -2.36 23.10 28.48
C MET A 78 -1.70 22.01 27.63
N LEU A 79 -1.02 22.40 26.54
CA LEU A 79 -0.24 21.49 25.70
C LEU A 79 0.96 20.89 26.44
N VAL A 80 1.67 21.67 27.26
CA VAL A 80 2.77 21.16 28.10
C VAL A 80 2.25 20.10 29.07
N ARG A 81 1.15 20.37 29.80
CA ARG A 81 0.54 19.38 30.72
C ARG A 81 0.10 18.11 29.98
N ALA A 82 -0.49 18.24 28.80
CA ALA A 82 -0.90 17.08 28.00
C ALA A 82 0.31 16.26 27.48
N VAL A 83 1.44 16.90 27.19
CA VAL A 83 2.70 16.21 26.87
C VAL A 83 3.29 15.54 28.11
N GLU A 84 3.30 16.21 29.28
CA GLU A 84 3.74 15.63 30.55
C GLU A 84 2.93 14.38 30.93
N ASP A 85 1.60 14.43 30.78
CA ASP A 85 0.71 13.27 30.99
C ASP A 85 0.99 12.12 30.00
N LEU A 86 1.28 12.42 28.72
CA LEU A 86 1.65 11.42 27.71
C LEU A 86 3.04 10.82 27.95
N GLU A 87 4.01 11.60 28.43
CA GLU A 87 5.35 11.12 28.82
C GLU A 87 5.26 10.23 30.08
N LEU A 88 4.41 10.56 31.04
CA LEU A 88 4.09 9.71 32.19
C LEU A 88 3.43 8.40 31.76
N GLU A 89 2.42 8.45 30.88
CA GLU A 89 1.77 7.22 30.39
C GLU A 89 2.73 6.35 29.55
N ALA A 90 3.61 6.97 28.75
CA ALA A 90 4.64 6.27 27.99
C ALA A 90 5.67 5.58 28.91
N THR A 91 6.17 6.28 29.92
CA THR A 91 7.13 5.70 30.88
C THR A 91 6.51 4.61 31.75
N GLU A 92 5.25 4.73 32.16
CA GLU A 92 4.54 3.67 32.89
C GLU A 92 4.26 2.43 32.02
N ARG A 93 3.94 2.62 30.72
CA ARG A 93 3.87 1.51 29.75
C ARG A 93 5.22 0.82 29.55
N VAL A 94 6.32 1.57 29.43
CA VAL A 94 7.69 1.01 29.32
C VAL A 94 8.02 0.19 30.56
N LYS A 95 7.82 0.73 31.76
CA LYS A 95 8.03 0.02 33.02
C LYS A 95 7.22 -1.28 33.12
N MET A 96 5.95 -1.28 32.69
CA MET A 96 5.14 -2.50 32.62
C MET A 96 5.68 -3.55 31.63
N LEU A 97 6.39 -3.14 30.57
CA LEU A 97 7.05 -4.06 29.64
C LEU A 97 8.36 -4.60 30.22
N GLU A 98 9.15 -3.77 30.89
CA GLU A 98 10.36 -4.18 31.62
C GLU A 98 10.02 -5.21 32.70
N GLU A 99 8.99 -4.98 33.51
CA GLU A 99 8.57 -5.95 34.53
C GLU A 99 8.08 -7.28 33.93
N LYS A 100 7.43 -7.26 32.76
CA LYS A 100 7.00 -8.48 32.05
C LYS A 100 8.20 -9.25 31.49
N LEU A 101 9.20 -8.53 30.95
CA LEU A 101 10.43 -9.11 30.44
C LEU A 101 11.26 -9.73 31.58
N GLN A 102 11.39 -9.03 32.71
CA GLN A 102 12.05 -9.52 33.92
C GLN A 102 11.39 -10.80 34.45
N ARG A 103 10.06 -10.81 34.59
CA ARG A 103 9.30 -12.01 35.01
C ARG A 103 9.44 -13.18 34.01
N SER A 104 9.59 -12.90 32.72
CA SER A 104 9.89 -13.91 31.70
C SER A 104 11.30 -14.49 31.87
N ALA A 105 12.31 -13.64 32.08
CA ALA A 105 13.68 -14.06 32.33
C ALA A 105 13.81 -14.90 33.62
N GLU A 106 13.12 -14.52 34.69
CA GLU A 106 13.06 -15.27 35.96
C GLU A 106 12.44 -16.65 35.77
N CYS A 107 11.32 -16.76 35.04
CA CYS A 107 10.70 -18.04 34.68
C CYS A 107 11.65 -18.95 33.89
N ILE A 108 12.37 -18.39 32.90
CA ILE A 108 13.39 -19.12 32.13
C ILE A 108 14.53 -19.58 33.03
N CYS A 109 14.98 -18.75 33.98
CA CYS A 109 16.01 -19.10 34.94
C CYS A 109 15.56 -20.22 35.90
N GLU A 110 14.31 -20.23 36.36
CA GLU A 110 13.74 -21.34 37.12
C GLU A 110 13.71 -22.65 36.31
N VAL A 111 13.29 -22.60 35.05
CA VAL A 111 13.29 -23.77 34.16
C VAL A 111 14.71 -24.30 33.96
N MET A 112 15.69 -23.41 33.70
CA MET A 112 17.11 -23.78 33.61
C MET A 112 17.73 -24.24 34.95
N LYS A 113 17.11 -23.93 36.09
CA LYS A 113 17.49 -24.45 37.41
C LYS A 113 16.92 -25.85 37.61
N LYS A 114 15.63 -26.05 37.33
CA LYS A 114 14.95 -27.36 37.35
C LYS A 114 15.63 -28.38 36.43
N TYR A 115 16.07 -27.98 35.23
CA TYR A 115 16.85 -28.85 34.34
C TYR A 115 18.25 -29.23 34.88
N ARG A 116 18.86 -28.41 35.75
CA ARG A 116 20.14 -28.74 36.41
C ARG A 116 19.94 -29.54 37.70
N GLU A 117 18.80 -29.38 38.37
CA GLU A 117 18.41 -30.18 39.53
C GLU A 117 17.91 -31.58 39.12
N HIS A 118 17.35 -31.71 37.90
CA HIS A 118 17.05 -32.97 37.24
C HIS A 118 18.17 -33.47 36.32
N ASP A 119 19.44 -33.39 36.75
CA ASP A 119 20.52 -34.15 36.11
C ASP A 119 20.41 -35.65 36.48
N ILE A 120 19.48 -36.31 35.80
CA ILE A 120 19.12 -37.72 35.98
C ILE A 120 20.35 -38.64 35.74
N ALA A 121 21.33 -38.21 34.94
CA ALA A 121 22.51 -39.01 34.63
C ALA A 121 23.44 -39.20 35.84
N GLY A 122 23.45 -38.28 36.81
CA GLY A 122 24.16 -38.47 38.07
C GLY A 122 23.43 -39.46 38.99
N SER A 123 22.25 -39.04 39.46
CA SER A 123 21.47 -39.77 40.49
C SER A 123 21.12 -41.21 40.10
N LEU A 124 20.78 -41.47 38.83
CA LEU A 124 20.34 -42.79 38.39
C LEU A 124 21.50 -43.78 38.19
N LEU A 125 22.76 -43.30 38.15
CA LEU A 125 23.95 -44.14 38.04
C LEU A 125 24.61 -44.48 39.38
N ASP A 126 24.35 -43.73 40.46
CA ASP A 126 25.05 -43.96 41.74
C ASP A 126 24.67 -45.28 42.42
N GLU A 127 23.38 -45.66 42.46
CA GLU A 127 22.99 -46.93 43.10
C GLU A 127 23.49 -48.16 42.30
N PRO A 128 23.43 -48.21 40.95
CA PRO A 128 24.14 -49.21 40.16
C PRO A 128 25.66 -49.24 40.39
N ARG A 129 26.33 -48.08 40.47
CA ARG A 129 27.79 -48.00 40.72
C ARG A 129 28.15 -48.53 42.10
N LYS A 130 27.40 -48.15 43.13
CA LYS A 130 27.53 -48.63 44.51
C LYS A 130 27.34 -50.15 44.59
N ARG A 131 26.33 -50.69 43.90
CA ARG A 131 26.12 -52.15 43.86
C ARG A 131 27.21 -52.91 43.11
N ILE A 132 27.71 -52.36 42.00
CA ILE A 132 28.87 -52.91 41.28
C ILE A 132 30.13 -52.89 42.17
N PHE A 133 30.32 -51.84 42.98
CA PHE A 133 31.41 -51.76 43.94
C PHE A 133 31.29 -52.84 45.04
N ASN A 134 30.12 -52.97 45.66
CA ASN A 134 29.83 -54.00 46.68
C ASN A 134 30.13 -55.41 46.14
N LEU A 135 29.54 -55.76 44.99
CA LEU A 135 29.70 -57.08 44.38
C LEU A 135 31.15 -57.36 43.95
N LYS A 136 31.92 -56.34 43.59
CA LYS A 136 33.36 -56.49 43.29
C LYS A 136 34.20 -56.75 44.55
N ASN A 137 33.89 -56.11 45.68
CA ASN A 137 34.48 -56.44 46.98
C ASN A 137 34.18 -57.90 47.33
N ASP A 138 32.90 -58.28 47.27
CA ASP A 138 32.44 -59.60 47.68
C ASP A 138 33.02 -60.70 46.79
N MET A 139 33.05 -60.52 45.47
CA MET A 139 33.72 -61.45 44.55
C MET A 139 35.22 -61.60 44.86
N THR A 140 35.90 -60.53 45.26
CA THR A 140 37.32 -60.59 45.67
C THR A 140 37.47 -61.42 46.95
N ASN A 141 36.57 -61.24 47.92
CA ASN A 141 36.58 -61.98 49.18
C ASN A 141 36.13 -63.44 49.01
N VAL A 142 35.24 -63.77 48.07
CA VAL A 142 34.90 -65.16 47.69
C VAL A 142 36.10 -65.84 47.03
N LEU A 143 36.82 -65.16 46.14
CA LEU A 143 38.04 -65.69 45.53
C LEU A 143 39.13 -65.97 46.57
N GLU A 144 39.30 -65.09 47.56
CA GLU A 144 40.22 -65.31 48.69
C GLU A 144 39.74 -66.43 49.63
N PHE A 145 38.44 -66.55 49.90
CA PHE A 145 37.86 -67.67 50.66
C PHE A 145 38.13 -69.03 49.96
N LEU A 146 37.87 -69.10 48.65
CA LEU A 146 38.18 -70.27 47.83
C LEU A 146 39.68 -70.55 47.76
N ARG A 147 40.54 -69.51 47.76
CA ARG A 147 42.00 -69.66 47.83
C ARG A 147 42.41 -70.28 49.18
N ARG A 148 41.90 -69.78 50.31
CA ARG A 148 42.15 -70.33 51.65
C ARG A 148 41.68 -71.79 51.81
N ILE A 149 40.52 -72.14 51.25
CA ILE A 149 40.06 -73.53 51.18
C ILE A 149 41.06 -74.39 50.39
N ARG A 150 41.48 -73.93 49.20
CA ARG A 150 42.36 -74.71 48.31
C ARG A 150 43.80 -74.88 48.81
N GLU A 151 44.37 -73.82 49.40
CA GLU A 151 45.81 -73.73 49.69
C GLU A 151 46.15 -73.89 51.17
N GLU A 152 45.20 -73.58 52.06
CA GLU A 152 45.39 -73.57 53.52
C GLU A 152 44.43 -74.55 54.23
N ASN A 153 43.48 -75.13 53.49
CA ASN A 153 42.41 -76.01 53.97
C ASN A 153 41.55 -75.41 55.10
N ARG A 154 41.43 -74.07 55.12
CA ARG A 154 40.67 -73.32 56.12
C ARG A 154 39.27 -72.98 55.61
N TRP A 155 38.26 -73.47 56.34
CA TRP A 155 36.84 -73.33 56.01
C TRP A 155 36.16 -72.30 56.93
N ASN A 156 36.78 -71.12 57.10
CA ASN A 156 36.19 -70.02 57.87
C ASN A 156 36.32 -68.66 57.16
N THR A 157 35.37 -67.79 57.46
CA THR A 157 35.18 -66.43 56.92
C THR A 157 35.98 -65.37 57.67
N GLU A 158 36.76 -65.74 58.69
CA GLU A 158 37.47 -64.81 59.58
C GLU A 158 38.36 -63.82 58.81
N GLY A 159 38.09 -62.53 59.01
CA GLY A 159 38.80 -61.44 58.34
C GLY A 159 38.42 -61.21 56.87
N LEU A 160 37.27 -61.73 56.40
CA LEU A 160 36.68 -61.41 55.10
C LEU A 160 35.34 -60.70 55.30
N ASN A 161 35.20 -59.50 54.72
CA ASN A 161 34.02 -58.65 54.88
C ASN A 161 33.16 -58.67 53.62
N PHE A 162 32.04 -59.38 53.67
CA PHE A 162 31.01 -59.40 52.63
C PHE A 162 29.95 -58.31 52.90
N ILE A 163 29.34 -57.78 51.83
CA ILE A 163 28.44 -56.62 51.87
C ILE A 163 27.05 -56.98 51.33
N GLU A 164 26.98 -57.78 50.26
CA GLU A 164 25.74 -58.28 49.65
C GLU A 164 25.54 -59.79 49.92
N LEU A 165 26.63 -60.56 50.11
CA LEU A 165 26.60 -61.98 50.45
C LEU A 165 26.63 -62.22 51.96
N THR A 166 25.96 -63.27 52.43
CA THR A 166 25.99 -63.72 53.84
C THR A 166 26.73 -65.03 54.02
N GLU A 167 27.15 -65.34 55.24
CA GLU A 167 27.83 -66.62 55.55
C GLU A 167 26.95 -67.84 55.27
N ALA A 168 25.63 -67.69 55.36
CA ALA A 168 24.68 -68.75 55.01
C ALA A 168 24.67 -69.09 53.51
N ASP A 169 24.96 -68.11 52.64
CA ASP A 169 25.09 -68.31 51.18
C ASP A 169 26.39 -69.04 50.80
N LEU A 170 27.41 -68.97 51.66
CA LEU A 170 28.73 -69.58 51.45
C LEU A 170 28.89 -70.96 52.09
N LEU A 171 28.23 -71.21 53.23
CA LEU A 171 28.39 -72.44 54.02
C LEU A 171 27.13 -73.32 54.05
N GLY A 172 25.95 -72.78 53.74
CA GLY A 172 24.68 -73.49 53.75
C GLY A 172 24.07 -73.66 55.16
N SER A 173 22.77 -73.44 55.27
CA SER A 173 22.01 -73.53 56.53
C SER A 173 21.66 -74.98 56.93
N GLY A 174 22.67 -75.85 57.03
CA GLY A 174 22.46 -77.31 57.01
C GLY A 174 23.41 -78.23 57.79
N ILE A 175 24.16 -77.75 58.80
CA ILE A 175 24.95 -78.64 59.69
C ILE A 175 24.77 -78.30 61.17
N HIS A 176 23.70 -78.84 61.77
CA HIS A 176 23.77 -79.34 63.15
C HIS A 176 22.66 -80.39 63.42
N GLU A 177 22.99 -81.40 64.22
CA GLU A 177 22.08 -82.39 64.81
C GLU A 177 21.06 -81.68 65.75
N ASP A 178 19.88 -82.22 66.07
CA ASP A 178 19.76 -83.52 66.76
C ASP A 178 18.36 -84.18 66.68
N ILE A 179 18.31 -85.52 66.82
CA ILE A 179 17.10 -86.32 66.94
C ILE A 179 16.98 -86.86 68.37
N SER A 180 16.32 -86.10 69.26
CA SER A 180 15.85 -86.62 70.55
C SER A 180 14.77 -85.79 71.23
N GLN A 181 13.51 -86.20 71.07
CA GLN A 181 12.62 -86.57 72.20
C GLN A 181 11.25 -87.09 71.72
N TYR A 182 11.05 -88.40 71.89
CA TYR A 182 9.77 -89.07 71.66
C TYR A 182 8.74 -88.75 72.76
N LEU A 183 7.46 -88.84 72.40
CA LEU A 183 6.34 -89.22 73.28
C LEU A 183 6.14 -88.43 74.59
N ASN A 184 5.69 -87.19 74.47
CA ASN A 184 4.49 -86.79 75.21
C ASN A 184 3.74 -85.59 74.61
N LYS A 185 2.47 -85.43 75.01
CA LYS A 185 1.50 -84.44 74.51
C LYS A 185 1.27 -84.52 72.99
N GLU A 186 0.28 -85.29 72.52
CA GLU A 186 -0.28 -85.08 71.17
C GLU A 186 -1.59 -84.30 71.21
N ASN A 187 -2.58 -84.70 72.01
CA ASN A 187 -3.88 -83.99 72.06
C ASN A 187 -3.77 -82.52 72.57
N VAL A 188 -2.74 -82.16 73.34
CA VAL A 188 -2.48 -80.76 73.75
C VAL A 188 -1.49 -80.05 72.81
N LYS A 189 -0.72 -80.79 71.98
CA LYS A 189 0.08 -80.19 70.90
C LYS A 189 -0.75 -79.92 69.65
N ALA A 190 -1.81 -80.69 69.37
CA ALA A 190 -2.68 -80.43 68.23
C ALA A 190 -3.34 -79.04 68.34
N GLU A 191 -3.91 -78.72 69.50
CA GLU A 191 -4.65 -77.48 69.76
C GLU A 191 -3.71 -76.25 69.91
N ARG A 192 -2.53 -76.43 70.51
CA ARG A 192 -1.46 -75.41 70.49
C ARG A 192 -0.88 -75.20 69.10
N ARG A 193 -0.63 -76.26 68.32
CA ARG A 193 -0.20 -76.14 66.93
C ARG A 193 -1.28 -75.55 66.04
N SER A 194 -2.57 -75.70 66.36
CA SER A 194 -3.63 -74.93 65.69
C SER A 194 -3.46 -73.46 66.04
N THR A 195 -3.62 -73.07 67.30
CA THR A 195 -3.55 -71.64 67.70
C THR A 195 -2.22 -70.95 67.34
N GLU A 196 -1.08 -71.66 67.36
CA GLU A 196 0.20 -71.19 66.81
C GLU A 196 0.13 -71.02 65.29
N LYS A 197 -0.35 -72.03 64.52
CA LYS A 197 -0.57 -71.92 63.07
C LYS A 197 -1.54 -70.79 62.73
N ASP A 198 -2.67 -70.70 63.40
CA ASP A 198 -3.71 -69.69 63.22
C ASP A 198 -3.10 -68.28 63.46
N SER A 199 -2.23 -68.13 64.48
CA SER A 199 -1.47 -66.89 64.69
C SER A 199 -0.42 -66.60 63.62
N THR A 200 0.14 -67.62 62.96
CA THR A 200 1.05 -67.43 61.81
C THR A 200 0.30 -67.18 60.52
N ILE A 201 -0.87 -67.79 60.32
CA ILE A 201 -1.80 -67.55 59.20
C ILE A 201 -2.24 -66.09 59.27
N GLN A 202 -2.72 -65.62 60.42
CA GLN A 202 -3.13 -64.22 60.59
C GLN A 202 -1.99 -63.21 60.35
N LYS A 203 -0.74 -63.57 60.67
CA LYS A 203 0.46 -62.77 60.33
C LYS A 203 0.83 -62.83 58.84
N LEU A 204 0.59 -63.96 58.18
CA LEU A 204 0.81 -64.12 56.74
C LEU A 204 -0.30 -63.43 55.93
N GLU A 205 -1.55 -63.48 56.37
CA GLU A 205 -2.69 -62.74 55.83
C GLU A 205 -2.46 -61.23 55.93
N ALA A 206 -1.98 -60.74 57.08
CA ALA A 206 -1.58 -59.34 57.24
C ALA A 206 -0.47 -58.95 56.25
N LYS A 207 0.60 -59.75 56.13
CA LYS A 207 1.67 -59.52 55.14
C LYS A 207 1.20 -59.63 53.69
N VAL A 208 0.25 -60.50 53.38
CA VAL A 208 -0.39 -60.58 52.05
C VAL A 208 -1.23 -59.32 51.79
N GLY A 209 -1.90 -58.78 52.80
CA GLY A 209 -2.57 -57.47 52.73
C GLY A 209 -1.59 -56.32 52.45
N GLU A 210 -0.46 -56.28 53.16
CA GLU A 210 0.63 -55.32 52.94
C GLU A 210 1.23 -55.44 51.53
N LEU A 211 1.54 -56.67 51.08
CA LEU A 211 2.05 -56.94 49.74
C LEU A 211 1.04 -56.60 48.64
N ASN A 212 -0.25 -56.84 48.85
CA ASN A 212 -1.30 -56.44 47.91
C ASN A 212 -1.44 -54.91 47.83
N SER A 213 -1.33 -54.21 48.97
CA SER A 213 -1.30 -52.74 49.02
C SER A 213 -0.08 -52.18 48.28
N MET A 214 1.11 -52.75 48.54
CA MET A 214 2.36 -52.37 47.88
C MET A 214 2.33 -52.67 46.38
N THR A 215 1.78 -53.81 45.96
CA THR A 215 1.59 -54.18 44.55
C THR A 215 0.66 -53.19 43.84
N LYS A 216 -0.44 -52.77 44.50
CA LYS A 216 -1.35 -51.76 43.96
C LYS A 216 -0.67 -50.39 43.83
N GLN A 217 0.14 -49.98 44.80
CA GLN A 217 0.93 -48.75 44.71
C GLN A 217 1.98 -48.81 43.59
N PHE A 218 2.65 -49.95 43.44
CA PHE A 218 3.62 -50.17 42.36
C PHE A 218 2.95 -50.11 40.99
N GLN A 219 1.77 -50.72 40.81
CA GLN A 219 1.01 -50.60 39.57
C GLN A 219 0.61 -49.15 39.29
N MET A 220 0.07 -48.42 40.28
CA MET A 220 -0.26 -47.00 40.10
C MET A 220 0.97 -46.15 39.71
N LYS A 221 2.15 -46.43 40.28
CA LYS A 221 3.39 -45.73 39.88
C LYS A 221 3.93 -46.16 38.52
N LYS A 222 3.71 -47.41 38.11
CA LYS A 222 3.96 -47.86 36.73
C LYS A 222 3.06 -47.12 35.74
N ASP A 223 1.76 -47.05 36.02
CA ASP A 223 0.78 -46.33 35.18
C ASP A 223 1.14 -44.84 35.06
N GLU A 224 1.58 -44.22 36.16
CA GLU A 224 2.07 -42.83 36.18
C GLU A 224 3.33 -42.64 35.31
N CYS A 225 4.30 -43.56 35.39
CA CYS A 225 5.49 -43.54 34.54
C CYS A 225 5.17 -43.75 33.05
N GLU A 226 4.27 -44.67 32.70
CA GLU A 226 3.85 -44.91 31.31
C GLU A 226 3.13 -43.69 30.72
N ASN A 227 2.27 -43.02 31.50
CA ASN A 227 1.65 -41.75 31.10
C ASN A 227 2.66 -40.61 30.94
N LEU A 228 3.63 -40.46 31.85
CA LEU A 228 4.69 -39.46 31.72
C LEU A 228 5.60 -39.72 30.50
N GLN A 229 5.94 -40.97 30.24
CA GLN A 229 6.70 -41.37 29.05
C GLN A 229 5.92 -41.05 27.77
N LYS A 230 4.60 -41.32 27.73
CA LYS A 230 3.75 -40.95 26.60
C LYS A 230 3.71 -39.43 26.39
N ASN A 231 3.44 -38.66 27.44
CA ASN A 231 3.40 -37.19 27.37
C ASN A 231 4.73 -36.59 26.87
N MET A 232 5.87 -37.19 27.23
CA MET A 232 7.19 -36.79 26.71
C MET A 232 7.33 -37.10 25.21
N ILE A 233 6.79 -38.23 24.71
CA ILE A 233 6.81 -38.58 23.29
C ILE A 233 5.91 -37.63 22.49
N ASP A 234 4.67 -37.43 22.95
CA ASP A 234 3.69 -36.54 22.32
C ASP A 234 4.23 -35.09 22.24
N MET A 235 4.85 -34.59 23.32
CA MET A 235 5.50 -33.28 23.34
C MET A 235 6.71 -33.21 22.39
N ARG A 236 7.50 -34.27 22.26
CA ARG A 236 8.62 -34.33 21.29
C ARG A 236 8.12 -34.34 19.85
N GLN A 237 6.99 -34.99 19.57
CA GLN A 237 6.36 -34.98 18.25
C GLN A 237 5.88 -33.57 17.90
N ALA A 238 5.11 -32.92 18.77
CA ALA A 238 4.63 -31.54 18.58
C ALA A 238 5.79 -30.55 18.33
N LEU A 239 6.88 -30.62 19.10
CA LEU A 239 8.07 -29.80 18.89
C LEU A 239 8.78 -30.09 17.55
N THR A 240 8.76 -31.34 17.09
CA THR A 240 9.35 -31.72 15.78
C THR A 240 8.50 -31.18 14.62
N GLU A 241 7.18 -31.25 14.73
CA GLU A 241 6.23 -30.71 13.76
C GLU A 241 6.30 -29.17 13.70
N GLU A 242 6.40 -28.48 14.84
CA GLU A 242 6.60 -27.03 14.85
C GLU A 242 7.94 -26.65 14.20
N VAL A 243 9.04 -27.34 14.54
CA VAL A 243 10.36 -27.07 13.93
C VAL A 243 10.34 -27.27 12.41
N ALA A 244 9.64 -28.30 11.90
CA ALA A 244 9.44 -28.50 10.47
C ALA A 244 8.63 -27.34 9.85
N SER A 245 7.50 -26.96 10.45
CA SER A 245 6.66 -25.85 9.99
C SER A 245 7.40 -24.49 9.97
N LYS A 246 8.21 -24.19 10.99
CA LYS A 246 9.08 -23.00 11.00
C LYS A 246 10.17 -23.12 9.92
N HIS A 247 10.73 -24.30 9.67
CA HIS A 247 11.74 -24.50 8.64
C HIS A 247 11.19 -24.23 7.23
N ASP A 248 10.01 -24.77 6.90
CA ASP A 248 9.32 -24.51 5.63
C ASP A 248 8.98 -23.02 5.46
N THR A 249 8.59 -22.36 6.55
CA THR A 249 8.37 -20.90 6.58
C THR A 249 9.67 -20.13 6.27
N VAL A 250 10.80 -20.51 6.87
CA VAL A 250 12.12 -19.93 6.57
C VAL A 250 12.55 -20.21 5.14
N LEU A 251 12.27 -21.39 4.58
CA LEU A 251 12.53 -21.71 3.16
C LEU A 251 11.63 -20.93 2.20
N LYS A 252 10.42 -20.54 2.61
CA LYS A 252 9.52 -19.64 1.84
C LYS A 252 10.06 -18.21 1.87
N LEU A 253 10.34 -17.66 3.06
CA LEU A 253 10.90 -16.32 3.21
C LEU A 253 12.24 -16.15 2.48
N LYS A 254 13.12 -17.16 2.49
CA LYS A 254 14.38 -17.11 1.73
C LYS A 254 14.17 -16.97 0.21
N ARG A 255 13.17 -17.64 -0.37
CA ARG A 255 12.82 -17.50 -1.79
C ARG A 255 12.23 -16.11 -2.08
N GLU A 256 11.34 -15.64 -1.22
CA GLU A 256 10.76 -14.29 -1.34
C GLU A 256 11.83 -13.19 -1.25
N CYS A 257 12.86 -13.36 -0.40
CA CYS A 257 14.04 -12.48 -0.36
C CYS A 257 14.83 -12.52 -1.68
N GLN A 258 15.09 -13.69 -2.25
CA GLN A 258 15.80 -13.83 -3.53
C GLN A 258 15.01 -13.19 -4.69
N GLU A 259 13.70 -13.42 -4.74
CA GLU A 259 12.80 -12.80 -5.73
C GLU A 259 12.70 -11.26 -5.56
N LEU A 260 12.91 -10.73 -4.36
CA LEU A 260 13.01 -9.29 -4.11
C LEU A 260 14.38 -8.73 -4.54
N GLU A 261 15.46 -9.43 -4.21
CA GLU A 261 16.84 -9.05 -4.59
C GLU A 261 17.02 -9.00 -6.12
N GLU A 262 16.53 -10.01 -6.85
CA GLU A 262 16.51 -10.00 -8.31
C GLU A 262 15.69 -8.83 -8.90
N ARG A 263 14.56 -8.48 -8.26
CA ARG A 263 13.74 -7.32 -8.67
C ARG A 263 14.45 -5.99 -8.42
N CYS A 264 15.16 -5.83 -7.31
CA CYS A 264 16.00 -4.66 -7.05
C CYS A 264 17.11 -4.53 -8.10
N ILE A 265 17.87 -5.60 -8.33
CA ILE A 265 18.92 -5.66 -9.36
C ILE A 265 18.38 -5.33 -10.76
N GLN A 266 17.13 -5.71 -11.08
CA GLN A 266 16.50 -5.39 -12.36
C GLN A 266 15.99 -3.93 -12.41
N ALA A 267 15.53 -3.37 -11.30
CA ALA A 267 15.17 -1.95 -11.19
C ALA A 267 16.40 -1.03 -11.33
N ASP A 268 17.53 -1.39 -10.70
CA ASP A 268 18.78 -0.64 -10.80
C ASP A 268 19.29 -0.55 -12.24
N LYS A 269 19.22 -1.67 -12.99
CA LYS A 269 19.53 -1.69 -14.44
C LYS A 269 18.62 -0.76 -15.25
N GLN A 270 17.33 -0.71 -14.92
CA GLN A 270 16.39 0.21 -15.60
C GLN A 270 16.69 1.67 -15.25
N THR A 271 17.06 1.96 -14.00
CA THR A 271 17.44 3.31 -13.55
C THR A 271 18.71 3.77 -14.25
N ALA A 272 19.76 2.96 -14.28
CA ALA A 272 21.01 3.26 -14.99
C ALA A 272 20.78 3.52 -16.50
N PHE A 273 19.93 2.71 -17.15
CA PHE A 273 19.55 2.92 -18.55
C PHE A 273 18.79 4.24 -18.77
N ARG A 274 17.88 4.61 -17.86
CA ARG A 274 17.19 5.91 -17.90
C ARG A 274 18.16 7.07 -17.67
N ASP A 275 19.13 6.94 -16.77
CA ASP A 275 20.18 7.94 -16.55
C ASP A 275 21.05 8.14 -17.79
N ASP A 276 21.39 7.09 -18.54
CA ASP A 276 22.13 7.20 -19.79
C ASP A 276 21.32 7.91 -20.90
N ILE A 277 20.01 7.64 -21.01
CA ILE A 277 19.11 8.42 -21.87
C ILE A 277 19.08 9.89 -21.44
N ILE A 278 18.98 10.17 -20.13
CA ILE A 278 18.97 11.54 -19.59
C ILE A 278 20.31 12.26 -19.86
N LYS A 279 21.46 11.57 -19.84
CA LYS A 279 22.77 12.13 -20.19
C LYS A 279 22.82 12.58 -21.65
N GLU A 280 22.39 11.72 -22.58
CA GLU A 280 22.39 12.08 -24.02
C GLU A 280 21.34 13.16 -24.34
N LEU A 281 20.13 13.11 -23.78
CA LEU A 281 19.15 14.20 -23.94
C LEU A 281 19.66 15.54 -23.39
N ARG A 282 20.36 15.56 -22.24
CA ARG A 282 21.00 16.78 -21.71
C ARG A 282 22.10 17.31 -22.63
N LYS A 283 22.81 16.43 -23.33
CA LYS A 283 23.87 16.74 -24.29
C LYS A 283 23.30 17.29 -25.61
N GLU A 284 22.21 16.72 -26.12
CA GLU A 284 21.44 17.28 -27.24
C GLU A 284 20.88 18.66 -26.91
N ILE A 285 20.24 18.83 -25.75
CA ILE A 285 19.73 20.13 -25.27
C ILE A 285 20.88 21.17 -25.17
N LYS A 286 22.07 20.76 -24.73
CA LYS A 286 23.25 21.63 -24.68
C LYS A 286 23.70 22.04 -26.09
N GLN A 287 23.75 21.11 -27.04
CA GLN A 287 24.12 21.39 -28.43
C GLN A 287 23.12 22.33 -29.11
N LEU A 288 21.82 22.06 -29.00
CA LEU A 288 20.75 22.89 -29.56
C LEU A 288 20.77 24.32 -28.99
N ARG A 289 20.92 24.45 -27.65
CA ARG A 289 21.10 25.77 -27.01
C ARG A 289 22.32 26.50 -27.55
N GLN A 290 23.43 25.82 -27.78
CA GLN A 290 24.67 26.41 -28.26
C GLN A 290 24.59 26.83 -29.75
N GLN A 291 23.86 26.09 -30.58
CA GLN A 291 23.56 26.49 -31.96
C GLN A 291 22.67 27.74 -32.02
N VAL A 292 21.54 27.74 -31.31
CA VAL A 292 20.61 28.88 -31.25
C VAL A 292 21.28 30.15 -30.70
N THR A 293 22.06 30.02 -29.62
CA THR A 293 22.69 31.21 -28.98
C THR A 293 23.89 31.78 -29.73
N HIS A 294 24.57 31.03 -30.59
CA HIS A 294 25.70 31.54 -31.38
C HIS A 294 25.29 31.86 -32.81
N GLU A 295 24.78 30.87 -33.56
CA GLU A 295 24.69 30.93 -35.02
C GLU A 295 23.57 31.87 -35.51
N GLU A 296 22.45 31.95 -34.76
CA GLU A 296 21.35 32.87 -35.08
C GLU A 296 21.70 34.31 -34.66
N VAL A 297 22.33 34.48 -33.50
CA VAL A 297 22.79 35.78 -32.98
C VAL A 297 23.88 36.39 -33.86
N GLU A 298 24.82 35.57 -34.35
CA GLU A 298 25.88 35.98 -35.27
C GLU A 298 25.31 36.42 -36.63
N LYS A 299 24.35 35.67 -37.19
CA LYS A 299 23.63 36.07 -38.42
C LYS A 299 22.84 37.37 -38.23
N LEU A 300 22.15 37.52 -37.10
CA LEU A 300 21.43 38.75 -36.76
C LEU A 300 22.37 39.94 -36.60
N ASN A 301 23.50 39.78 -35.91
CA ASN A 301 24.52 40.83 -35.77
C ASN A 301 25.09 41.28 -37.12
N ASN A 302 25.42 40.32 -38.00
CA ASN A 302 25.89 40.64 -39.36
C ASN A 302 24.82 41.41 -40.15
N THR A 303 23.55 40.97 -40.07
CA THR A 303 22.42 41.65 -40.73
C THR A 303 22.20 43.06 -40.17
N ILE A 304 22.36 43.26 -38.85
CA ILE A 304 22.28 44.56 -38.19
C ILE A 304 23.41 45.49 -38.67
N GLU A 305 24.62 44.96 -38.89
CA GLU A 305 25.76 45.75 -39.37
C GLU A 305 25.63 46.12 -40.85
N GLU A 306 25.15 45.21 -41.70
CA GLU A 306 24.76 45.51 -43.10
C GLU A 306 23.69 46.62 -43.16
N LEU A 307 22.68 46.56 -42.30
CA LEU A 307 21.64 47.59 -42.20
C LEU A 307 22.18 48.93 -41.67
N ARG A 308 23.13 48.92 -40.72
CA ARG A 308 23.82 50.14 -40.23
C ARG A 308 24.62 50.80 -41.35
N ASN A 309 25.40 50.02 -42.09
CA ASN A 309 26.19 50.52 -43.22
C ASN A 309 25.29 51.10 -44.31
N THR A 310 24.25 50.36 -44.72
CA THR A 310 23.25 50.83 -45.71
C THR A 310 22.55 52.12 -45.26
N LEU A 311 22.21 52.23 -43.97
CA LEU A 311 21.61 53.44 -43.40
C LEU A 311 22.58 54.62 -43.39
N GLN A 312 23.86 54.39 -43.10
CA GLN A 312 24.89 55.43 -43.09
C GLN A 312 25.20 55.91 -44.50
N GLU A 313 25.30 55.01 -45.49
CA GLU A 313 25.38 55.36 -46.91
C GLU A 313 24.18 56.22 -47.33
N SER A 314 22.94 55.81 -46.98
CA SER A 314 21.72 56.58 -47.26
C SER A 314 21.70 57.98 -46.64
N LYS A 315 22.32 58.18 -45.47
CA LYS A 315 22.53 59.53 -44.91
C LYS A 315 23.50 60.35 -45.76
N THR A 316 24.69 59.82 -46.03
CA THR A 316 25.73 60.58 -46.77
C THR A 316 25.31 60.92 -48.20
N VAL A 317 24.48 60.10 -48.85
CA VAL A 317 23.87 60.43 -50.14
C VAL A 317 22.90 61.60 -49.99
N ARG A 318 22.02 61.57 -48.98
CA ARG A 318 21.03 62.63 -48.72
C ARG A 318 21.67 63.96 -48.35
N GLU A 319 22.72 63.92 -47.53
CA GLU A 319 23.54 65.09 -47.17
C GLU A 319 24.20 65.72 -48.40
N LYS A 320 24.72 64.90 -49.34
CA LYS A 320 25.26 65.38 -50.62
C LYS A 320 24.17 65.94 -51.54
N GLU A 321 23.02 65.29 -51.63
CA GLU A 321 21.89 65.82 -52.39
C GLU A 321 21.41 67.17 -51.83
N ASP A 322 21.35 67.34 -50.51
CA ASP A 322 20.88 68.57 -49.89
C ASP A 322 21.94 69.69 -49.95
N GLN A 323 23.24 69.35 -49.93
CA GLN A 323 24.33 70.27 -50.30
C GLN A 323 24.22 70.72 -51.77
N GLU A 324 23.99 69.79 -52.70
CA GLU A 324 23.83 70.09 -54.14
C GLU A 324 22.60 70.97 -54.38
N LYS A 325 21.45 70.66 -53.76
CA LYS A 325 20.25 71.52 -53.78
C LYS A 325 20.55 72.92 -53.23
N CYS A 326 21.37 73.03 -52.18
CA CYS A 326 21.78 74.32 -51.61
C CYS A 326 22.70 75.12 -52.57
N PHE A 327 23.62 74.45 -53.26
CA PHE A 327 24.49 75.06 -54.27
C PHE A 327 23.71 75.53 -55.50
N GLN A 328 22.73 74.74 -55.96
CA GLN A 328 21.81 75.14 -57.03
C GLN A 328 20.91 76.31 -56.60
N MET A 329 20.42 76.31 -55.36
CA MET A 329 19.62 77.41 -54.80
C MET A 329 20.41 78.72 -54.69
N THR A 330 21.67 78.66 -54.24
CA THR A 330 22.54 79.85 -54.19
C THR A 330 22.88 80.37 -55.58
N THR A 331 23.18 79.49 -56.54
CA THR A 331 23.40 79.86 -57.95
C THR A 331 22.17 80.54 -58.57
N LEU A 332 20.96 80.01 -58.33
CA LEU A 332 19.70 80.61 -58.78
C LEU A 332 19.46 81.98 -58.12
N ASN A 333 19.78 82.12 -56.83
CA ASN A 333 19.60 83.37 -56.09
C ASN A 333 20.59 84.46 -56.53
N GLU A 334 21.83 84.10 -56.91
CA GLU A 334 22.76 85.02 -57.58
C GLU A 334 22.24 85.50 -58.94
N GLU A 335 21.69 84.60 -59.76
CA GLU A 335 21.15 84.95 -61.07
C GLU A 335 19.90 85.84 -60.96
N ILE A 336 19.05 85.60 -59.96
CA ILE A 336 17.94 86.50 -59.61
C ILE A 336 18.46 87.90 -59.25
N GLN A 337 19.52 88.01 -58.42
CA GLN A 337 20.12 89.31 -58.07
C GLN A 337 20.73 90.03 -59.29
N ARG A 338 21.32 89.30 -60.25
CA ARG A 338 21.78 89.87 -61.54
C ARG A 338 20.61 90.39 -62.35
N LEU A 339 19.53 89.61 -62.47
CA LEU A 339 18.33 90.00 -63.21
C LEU A 339 17.63 91.23 -62.59
N ASP A 340 17.47 91.28 -61.28
CA ASP A 340 16.94 92.46 -60.56
C ASP A 340 17.82 93.70 -60.77
N SER A 341 19.15 93.54 -60.76
CA SER A 341 20.09 94.63 -61.05
C SER A 341 19.93 95.14 -62.50
N CYS A 342 19.85 94.24 -63.48
CA CYS A 342 19.60 94.60 -64.88
C CYS A 342 18.21 95.23 -65.10
N LEU A 343 17.19 94.79 -64.34
CA LEU A 343 15.86 95.39 -64.35
C LEU A 343 15.87 96.80 -63.74
N CYS A 344 16.66 97.04 -62.70
CA CYS A 344 16.85 98.39 -62.14
C CYS A 344 17.48 99.32 -63.19
N GLU A 345 18.60 98.92 -63.81
CA GLU A 345 19.22 99.68 -64.90
C GLU A 345 18.25 99.95 -66.07
N ALA A 346 17.49 98.94 -66.50
CA ALA A 346 16.54 99.09 -67.59
C ALA A 346 15.41 100.06 -67.24
N ASN A 347 14.92 100.03 -65.99
CA ASN A 347 13.87 100.91 -65.48
C ASN A 347 14.37 102.34 -65.26
N GLU A 348 15.64 102.56 -64.93
CA GLU A 348 16.24 103.90 -64.95
C GLU A 348 16.36 104.46 -66.38
N LYS A 349 16.87 103.67 -67.32
CA LYS A 349 16.90 104.05 -68.76
C LYS A 349 15.50 104.31 -69.30
N LEU A 350 14.47 103.61 -68.81
CA LEU A 350 13.07 103.85 -69.16
C LEU A 350 12.58 105.20 -68.61
N LYS A 351 12.88 105.54 -67.34
CA LYS A 351 12.60 106.88 -66.78
C LYS A 351 13.32 108.00 -67.53
N GLU A 352 14.58 107.80 -67.94
CA GLU A 352 15.28 108.76 -68.82
C GLU A 352 14.48 108.99 -70.11
N LYS A 353 14.02 107.91 -70.76
CA LYS A 353 13.17 108.01 -71.96
C LYS A 353 11.81 108.63 -71.68
N ASP A 354 11.18 108.40 -70.53
CA ASP A 354 9.95 109.12 -70.14
C ASP A 354 10.20 110.63 -69.97
N THR A 355 11.35 111.05 -69.43
CA THR A 355 11.71 112.48 -69.36
C THR A 355 12.03 113.07 -70.73
N GLU A 356 12.70 112.33 -71.62
CA GLU A 356 12.94 112.73 -73.01
C GLU A 356 11.61 112.88 -73.76
N ILE A 357 10.72 111.89 -73.65
CA ILE A 357 9.34 111.92 -74.17
C ILE A 357 8.55 113.10 -73.59
N PHE A 358 8.71 113.44 -72.30
CA PHE A 358 8.07 114.61 -71.71
C PHE A 358 8.59 115.93 -72.34
N THR A 359 9.89 116.06 -72.59
CA THR A 359 10.44 117.24 -73.29
C THR A 359 10.02 117.31 -74.76
N LEU A 360 9.95 116.17 -75.45
CA LEU A 360 9.49 116.08 -76.83
C LEU A 360 7.98 116.39 -76.93
N ASN A 361 7.15 115.86 -76.03
CA ASN A 361 5.72 116.18 -75.97
C ASN A 361 5.49 117.66 -75.65
N ARG A 362 6.34 118.29 -74.84
CA ARG A 362 6.32 119.74 -74.63
C ARG A 362 6.66 120.50 -75.92
N ALA A 363 7.72 120.12 -76.62
CA ALA A 363 8.10 120.75 -77.89
C ALA A 363 7.03 120.55 -78.99
N ILE A 364 6.41 119.37 -79.05
CA ILE A 364 5.25 119.08 -79.90
C ILE A 364 4.10 120.02 -79.52
N LYS A 365 3.78 120.20 -78.24
CA LYS A 365 2.72 121.11 -77.79
C LYS A 365 3.00 122.58 -78.14
N GLU A 366 4.26 123.01 -78.04
CA GLU A 366 4.71 124.33 -78.46
C GLU A 366 4.64 124.52 -80.00
N LEU A 367 4.70 123.44 -80.79
CA LEU A 367 4.43 123.42 -82.24
C LEU A 367 2.93 123.30 -82.59
N GLU A 368 2.14 122.55 -81.83
CA GLU A 368 0.67 122.46 -81.96
C GLU A 368 0.05 123.86 -81.81
N CYS A 369 0.49 124.63 -80.82
CA CYS A 369 0.08 126.02 -80.64
C CYS A 369 0.48 126.96 -81.79
N GLN A 370 1.38 126.56 -82.70
CA GLN A 370 1.69 127.30 -83.93
C GLN A 370 0.82 126.85 -85.13
N TYR A 371 0.35 125.60 -85.14
CA TYR A 371 -0.39 124.98 -86.25
C TYR A 371 -1.91 124.86 -86.05
N GLU A 372 -2.45 125.12 -84.86
CA GLU A 372 -3.89 125.05 -84.58
C GLU A 372 -4.81 125.96 -85.44
N PRO A 373 -4.36 127.08 -86.06
CA PRO A 373 -5.18 127.80 -87.04
C PRO A 373 -5.53 127.00 -88.30
N THR A 374 -4.75 125.95 -88.62
CA THR A 374 -4.77 125.29 -89.93
C THR A 374 -5.61 124.00 -90.00
N THR A 375 -5.83 123.30 -88.87
CA THR A 375 -6.42 121.94 -88.87
C THR A 375 -7.95 121.91 -89.00
N LYS A 376 -8.66 122.93 -88.50
CA LYS A 376 -10.14 123.04 -88.47
C LYS A 376 -10.83 123.07 -89.85
N THR A 377 -10.06 122.93 -90.94
CA THR A 377 -10.54 122.85 -92.33
C THR A 377 -10.68 121.42 -92.86
N LYS A 378 -10.03 120.42 -92.25
CA LYS A 378 -9.87 119.06 -92.80
C LYS A 378 -10.88 118.01 -92.30
N ASP A 379 -11.28 118.06 -91.03
CA ASP A 379 -12.09 117.00 -90.40
C ASP A 379 -13.50 116.79 -91.00
N LYS A 380 -13.96 117.71 -91.85
CA LYS A 380 -15.25 117.61 -92.56
C LYS A 380 -15.26 116.52 -93.65
N GLU A 381 -14.10 116.04 -94.09
CA GLU A 381 -13.96 115.09 -95.22
C GLU A 381 -14.13 113.61 -94.80
N VAL A 382 -13.76 113.24 -93.57
CA VAL A 382 -13.53 111.82 -93.17
C VAL A 382 -14.81 111.04 -92.82
N ILE A 383 -15.86 111.71 -92.36
CA ILE A 383 -17.07 111.07 -91.79
C ILE A 383 -17.83 110.20 -92.81
N ALA A 384 -17.66 110.47 -94.12
CA ALA A 384 -18.44 109.84 -95.18
C ALA A 384 -18.17 108.33 -95.43
N LEU A 385 -17.01 107.79 -95.02
CA LEU A 385 -16.55 106.47 -95.49
C LEU A 385 -16.88 105.27 -94.58
N LYS A 386 -17.29 105.48 -93.33
CA LYS A 386 -17.27 104.41 -92.31
C LYS A 386 -18.41 103.37 -92.42
N TYR A 387 -19.45 103.65 -93.20
CA TYR A 387 -20.76 102.97 -93.12
C TYR A 387 -20.91 101.67 -93.95
N ARG A 388 -19.81 100.99 -94.32
CA ARG A 388 -19.84 100.00 -95.43
C ARG A 388 -19.33 98.57 -95.11
N ILE A 389 -18.90 98.29 -93.87
CA ILE A 389 -18.07 97.10 -93.58
C ILE A 389 -18.80 95.97 -92.81
N GLU A 390 -19.86 96.27 -92.05
CA GLU A 390 -20.33 95.38 -90.96
C GLU A 390 -21.26 94.21 -91.37
N GLU A 391 -21.49 93.96 -92.66
CA GLU A 391 -22.66 93.16 -93.13
C GLU A 391 -22.44 91.63 -93.28
N LEU A 392 -21.21 91.09 -93.15
CA LEU A 392 -20.84 89.80 -93.79
C LEU A 392 -20.34 88.61 -92.91
N GLN A 393 -20.59 88.51 -91.59
CA GLN A 393 -19.92 87.48 -90.73
C GLN A 393 -20.82 86.59 -89.80
N SER A 394 -21.39 85.43 -90.23
CA SER A 394 -22.12 84.43 -89.35
C SER A 394 -22.47 83.00 -89.96
N TYR A 395 -22.31 81.78 -89.25
CA TYR A 395 -23.03 80.37 -89.29
C TYR A 395 -22.32 78.94 -88.73
N LEU A 396 -22.92 77.88 -87.91
CA LEU A 396 -22.69 76.26 -87.57
C LEU A 396 -22.84 75.48 -86.04
N PHE A 397 -22.83 74.14 -85.44
CA PHE A 397 -23.12 72.53 -85.48
C PHE A 397 -22.88 71.39 -84.18
N GLN A 398 -23.48 70.08 -83.87
CA GLN A 398 -23.24 68.89 -82.73
C GLN A 398 -24.01 67.35 -82.68
N LEU A 399 -24.13 66.17 -81.79
CA LEU A 399 -23.47 64.98 -80.86
C LEU A 399 -24.35 63.66 -80.17
N LYS A 400 -23.94 62.39 -79.55
CA LYS A 400 -24.74 61.07 -78.88
C LYS A 400 -24.14 59.69 -78.03
N GLY A 401 -24.86 58.59 -77.36
CA GLY A 401 -24.47 57.14 -76.64
C GLY A 401 -25.51 56.09 -75.76
N LYS A 402 -25.53 54.82 -75.00
CA LYS A 402 -24.90 53.37 -74.53
C LYS A 402 -25.75 52.18 -73.57
N LEU A 403 -25.40 50.84 -73.08
CA LEU A 403 -26.24 49.58 -72.37
C LEU A 403 -25.71 48.19 -71.45
N LYS A 404 -26.47 47.12 -70.76
CA LYS A 404 -26.16 45.76 -69.81
C LYS A 404 -27.28 44.50 -69.42
N LEU A 405 -27.44 43.24 -68.64
CA LEU A 405 -26.94 41.87 -67.84
C LEU A 405 -28.07 40.72 -67.17
N CYS A 406 -28.20 39.45 -66.41
CA CYS A 406 -27.71 38.02 -65.72
C CYS A 406 -28.83 36.89 -64.99
N LYS A 407 -28.98 35.60 -64.25
CA LYS A 407 -28.52 34.13 -63.59
C LYS A 407 -29.68 32.99 -62.98
N HIS A 408 -29.86 31.71 -62.24
CA HIS A 408 -29.40 30.29 -61.48
C HIS A 408 -30.54 29.11 -60.89
N CYS A 409 -30.72 27.83 -60.15
CA CYS A 409 -30.26 26.41 -59.39
C CYS A 409 -31.42 25.21 -58.83
N ARG A 410 -31.61 23.92 -58.10
CA ARG A 410 -31.11 22.55 -57.28
C ARG A 410 -31.87 20.97 -57.05
N GLN A 411 -32.08 20.09 -55.87
CA GLN A 411 -32.14 18.43 -55.61
C GLN A 411 -32.78 17.43 -54.31
N SER A 412 -33.10 15.98 -54.20
CA SER A 412 -33.50 14.90 -52.96
C SER A 412 -33.81 13.17 -52.93
N LEU A 413 -34.07 12.20 -51.83
CA LEU A 413 -34.42 10.55 -51.68
C LEU A 413 -34.73 9.47 -50.31
N ARG A 414 -35.28 8.09 -50.20
CA ARG A 414 -35.42 6.90 -48.99
C ARG A 414 -36.07 5.28 -49.00
N VAL A 415 -36.12 4.22 -47.95
CA VAL A 415 -36.66 2.61 -47.75
C VAL A 415 -37.04 1.78 -46.28
N ASP A 416 -37.38 0.44 -45.69
CA ASP A 416 -37.75 -1.19 -45.79
C ASP A 416 -38.23 -2.30 -44.49
N PHE A 417 -38.59 -3.76 -44.43
CA PHE A 417 -39.11 -4.84 -43.23
C PHE A 417 -39.26 -6.62 -43.13
N CYS A 418 -39.80 -7.54 -42.09
CA CYS A 418 -39.89 -9.22 -41.84
C CYS A 418 -40.83 -10.25 -40.75
N GLY A 419 -40.83 -11.73 -40.47
CA GLY A 419 -41.68 -12.82 -39.50
C GLY A 419 -41.59 -14.56 -39.16
N ASN A 420 -42.37 -15.48 -38.29
CA ASN A 420 -42.37 -17.12 -37.84
C ASN A 420 -43.61 -18.04 -36.98
N SER A 421 -43.94 -19.35 -36.35
CA SER A 421 -43.71 -20.97 -35.88
C SER A 421 -44.96 -22.04 -35.26
N GLU A 422 -45.27 -23.34 -34.58
CA GLU A 422 -45.00 -24.86 -33.88
C GLU A 422 -46.26 -26.00 -33.38
N VAL A 423 -46.58 -27.30 -32.69
CA VAL A 423 -46.28 -28.80 -31.97
C VAL A 423 -47.54 -29.88 -31.34
N GLN A 424 -47.88 -31.20 -30.69
CA GLN A 424 -47.68 -32.80 -30.15
C GLN A 424 -48.96 -33.80 -29.44
N THR A 425 -49.29 -35.12 -28.82
CA THR A 425 -49.15 -36.78 -28.45
C THR A 425 -50.41 -37.74 -27.68
N ASP A 426 -50.77 -39.05 -27.05
CA ASP A 426 -50.54 -40.62 -26.47
C ASP A 426 -51.85 -41.71 -25.99
N ALA A 427 -52.22 -43.01 -25.34
CA ALA A 427 -51.99 -44.52 -24.62
C ALA A 427 -53.29 -45.67 -24.27
N SER A 428 -53.68 -46.96 -23.60
CA SER A 428 -53.46 -48.42 -22.77
C SER A 428 -54.76 -49.56 -22.44
N ASP A 429 -55.13 -50.85 -21.78
CA ASP A 429 -54.85 -52.33 -21.01
C ASP A 429 -56.02 -53.60 -20.55
N PRO A 430 -55.90 -54.92 -19.85
CA PRO A 430 -56.81 -56.33 -19.65
C PRO A 430 -57.10 -57.48 -18.33
N ASP A 431 -57.80 -58.80 -18.29
CA ASP A 431 -58.27 -59.95 -17.13
C ASP A 431 -58.67 -61.67 -17.33
N GLU A 432 -59.23 -62.89 -16.68
CA GLU A 432 -59.95 -63.77 -15.43
C GLU A 432 -60.20 -65.53 -15.33
N GLU A 433 -60.85 -66.44 -14.33
CA GLU A 433 -61.07 -68.11 -14.08
C GLU A 433 -62.28 -68.94 -13.11
N GLN A 434 -62.68 -70.26 -12.53
CA GLN A 434 -62.62 -71.90 -12.24
C GLN A 434 -63.93 -72.83 -11.54
N LEU A 435 -64.33 -74.14 -10.92
CA LEU A 435 -64.12 -75.69 -10.36
C LEU A 435 -65.44 -76.71 -9.80
N GLN A 436 -65.84 -78.01 -9.19
CA GLN A 436 -65.68 -79.57 -8.61
C GLN A 436 -67.04 -80.57 -8.13
N LYS A 437 -67.43 -81.88 -7.52
CA LYS A 437 -67.19 -83.44 -6.99
C LYS A 437 -68.39 -84.53 -6.30
N LEU A 438 -68.39 -85.98 -6.01
CA LEU A 438 -69.44 -87.03 -5.24
C LEU A 438 -69.32 -88.74 -4.88
N ILE A 439 -70.19 -89.63 -4.09
CA ILE A 439 -70.23 -91.25 -3.62
C ILE A 439 -71.58 -92.11 -2.93
N GLN A 440 -71.97 -93.42 -2.35
CA GLN A 440 -71.81 -95.06 -2.09
C GLN A 440 -72.94 -96.08 -1.22
N ARG A 441 -73.05 -97.54 -1.04
CA ARG A 441 -73.97 -98.57 -0.11
C ARG A 441 -73.86 -100.28 0.18
N ASP A 442 -74.81 -101.16 0.86
CA ASP A 442 -74.87 -102.67 1.58
C ASP A 442 -76.12 -103.88 1.49
N GLU A 443 -76.55 -105.16 2.08
CA GLU A 443 -76.46 -106.43 3.14
C GLU A 443 -77.38 -107.88 3.01
N LEU A 444 -77.29 -109.12 3.77
CA LEU A 444 -78.34 -110.26 4.32
C LEU A 444 -78.43 -111.97 4.20
N ILE A 445 -78.72 -112.92 5.26
CA ILE A 445 -79.40 -114.39 5.47
C ILE A 445 -79.47 -114.92 7.00
N LYS A 446 -80.53 -115.61 7.60
CA LYS A 446 -80.62 -115.81 9.11
C LYS A 446 -81.04 -117.12 9.93
N PHE A 447 -82.05 -117.97 9.64
CA PHE A 447 -82.69 -118.81 10.72
C PHE A 447 -82.26 -120.29 10.90
N GLN A 448 -81.67 -120.96 9.90
CA GLN A 448 -81.14 -122.34 10.07
C GLN A 448 -79.92 -122.41 11.01
N ALA A 449 -79.42 -121.27 11.45
CA ALA A 449 -78.46 -121.15 12.53
C ALA A 449 -78.97 -121.79 13.84
N ASP A 450 -80.27 -121.76 14.13
CA ASP A 450 -80.77 -121.68 15.52
C ASP A 450 -80.64 -122.91 16.43
N THR A 451 -80.47 -124.12 15.88
CA THR A 451 -80.23 -125.35 16.66
C THR A 451 -78.84 -125.93 16.43
N LEU A 452 -78.27 -125.71 15.22
CA LEU A 452 -76.82 -125.74 15.02
C LEU A 452 -76.15 -124.91 16.12
N ARG A 453 -76.65 -123.70 16.40
CA ARG A 453 -76.23 -122.75 17.44
C ARG A 453 -76.02 -123.34 18.83
N MET A 454 -76.70 -124.42 19.25
CA MET A 454 -76.52 -124.99 20.60
C MET A 454 -75.34 -125.98 20.69
N LEU A 455 -75.24 -126.93 19.77
CA LEU A 455 -74.10 -127.86 19.72
C LEU A 455 -72.89 -127.26 18.99
N GLN A 456 -73.11 -126.21 18.20
CA GLN A 456 -72.15 -125.14 18.04
C GLN A 456 -71.86 -124.58 19.43
N GLN A 457 -72.69 -123.82 20.14
CA GLN A 457 -72.37 -123.17 21.44
C GLN A 457 -71.51 -123.98 22.43
N GLU A 458 -71.53 -125.31 22.53
CA GLU A 458 -70.52 -126.07 23.31
C GLU A 458 -69.21 -126.41 22.55
N LEU A 459 -69.26 -126.91 21.31
CA LEU A 459 -68.05 -127.06 20.47
C LEU A 459 -67.39 -125.71 20.16
N GLN A 460 -68.23 -124.68 20.08
CA GLN A 460 -67.97 -123.27 19.93
C GLN A 460 -67.47 -122.71 21.25
N ARG A 461 -67.98 -123.03 22.45
CA ARG A 461 -67.33 -122.66 23.73
C ARG A 461 -65.93 -123.23 23.87
N LEU A 462 -65.70 -124.46 23.42
CA LEU A 462 -64.35 -125.06 23.40
C LEU A 462 -63.47 -124.46 22.29
N LYS A 463 -64.04 -124.14 21.12
CA LYS A 463 -63.35 -123.34 20.08
C LYS A 463 -63.24 -121.86 20.44
N GLU A 464 -64.01 -121.34 21.39
CA GLU A 464 -64.00 -119.97 21.90
C GLU A 464 -62.96 -119.86 22.99
N LYS A 465 -62.79 -120.88 23.85
CA LYS A 465 -61.61 -121.02 24.72
C LYS A 465 -60.32 -121.30 23.96
N ASN A 466 -60.36 -122.10 22.90
CA ASN A 466 -59.19 -122.29 22.04
C ASN A 466 -58.96 -121.08 21.11
N LYS A 467 -59.99 -120.29 20.81
CA LYS A 467 -59.87 -118.92 20.28
C LYS A 467 -59.55 -117.90 21.36
N GLU A 468 -59.70 -118.19 22.65
CA GLU A 468 -59.25 -117.30 23.73
C GLU A 468 -57.73 -117.43 23.76
N PHE A 469 -57.21 -118.67 23.76
CA PHE A 469 -55.78 -118.96 23.61
C PHE A 469 -55.16 -118.63 22.22
N VAL A 470 -55.96 -118.56 21.15
CA VAL A 470 -55.48 -118.13 19.82
C VAL A 470 -55.67 -116.63 19.62
N CYS A 471 -56.73 -116.00 20.12
CA CYS A 471 -56.81 -114.54 20.22
C CYS A 471 -55.82 -113.99 21.24
N ASP A 472 -55.36 -114.75 22.23
CA ASP A 472 -54.21 -114.38 23.06
C ASP A 472 -52.90 -114.42 22.24
N ARG A 473 -52.84 -115.16 21.13
CA ARG A 473 -51.75 -115.05 20.15
C ARG A 473 -51.99 -113.94 19.13
N ASP A 474 -53.19 -113.81 18.61
CA ASP A 474 -53.53 -112.84 17.58
C ASP A 474 -53.56 -111.42 18.16
N THR A 475 -53.99 -111.22 19.42
CA THR A 475 -53.81 -109.95 20.14
C THR A 475 -52.38 -109.74 20.63
N ASN A 476 -51.60 -110.79 20.93
CA ASN A 476 -50.16 -110.60 21.10
C ASN A 476 -49.48 -110.24 19.76
N GLN A 477 -50.00 -110.68 18.62
CA GLN A 477 -49.54 -110.28 17.29
C GLN A 477 -49.98 -108.86 16.96
N GLU A 478 -51.24 -108.48 17.17
CA GLU A 478 -51.73 -107.09 17.02
C GLU A 478 -51.02 -106.14 18.00
N ASN A 479 -50.69 -106.59 19.21
CA ASN A 479 -49.83 -105.84 20.14
C ASN A 479 -48.38 -105.77 19.65
N CYS A 480 -47.81 -106.83 19.05
CA CYS A 480 -46.48 -106.78 18.45
C CYS A 480 -46.45 -105.84 17.23
N ASP A 481 -47.43 -105.92 16.33
CA ASP A 481 -47.55 -105.08 15.13
C ASP A 481 -47.81 -103.62 15.54
N GLY A 482 -48.63 -103.40 16.57
CA GLY A 482 -48.86 -102.09 17.18
C GLY A 482 -47.62 -101.53 17.91
N ILE A 483 -46.85 -102.38 18.58
CA ILE A 483 -45.53 -102.02 19.16
C ILE A 483 -44.57 -101.66 18.03
N CYS A 484 -44.44 -102.46 16.97
CA CYS A 484 -43.57 -102.17 15.83
C CYS A 484 -43.98 -100.88 15.10
N TYR A 485 -45.27 -100.59 14.95
CA TYR A 485 -45.74 -99.30 14.43
C TYR A 485 -45.38 -98.14 15.37
N LEU A 486 -45.53 -98.30 16.69
CA LEU A 486 -45.13 -97.28 17.66
C LEU A 486 -43.60 -97.10 17.69
N GLU A 487 -42.82 -98.17 17.52
CA GLU A 487 -41.36 -98.13 17.38
C GLU A 487 -40.95 -97.40 16.09
N GLU A 488 -41.61 -97.67 14.95
CA GLU A 488 -41.38 -96.96 13.69
C GLU A 488 -41.73 -95.46 13.82
N GLN A 489 -42.86 -95.11 14.45
CA GLN A 489 -43.19 -93.71 14.73
C GLN A 489 -42.19 -93.07 15.70
N VAL A 490 -41.72 -93.79 16.72
CA VAL A 490 -40.70 -93.31 17.66
C VAL A 490 -39.36 -93.07 16.96
N GLU A 491 -38.91 -93.95 16.06
CA GLU A 491 -37.71 -93.70 15.24
C GLU A 491 -37.91 -92.55 14.24
N LEU A 492 -39.09 -92.41 13.65
CA LEU A 492 -39.43 -91.25 12.81
C LEU A 492 -39.41 -89.93 13.61
N PHE A 493 -39.88 -89.93 14.85
CA PHE A 493 -39.80 -88.76 15.74
C PHE A 493 -38.38 -88.50 16.24
N LYS A 494 -37.59 -89.52 16.56
CA LYS A 494 -36.14 -89.39 16.86
C LYS A 494 -35.40 -88.78 15.67
N GLY A 495 -35.63 -89.26 14.45
CA GLY A 495 -35.02 -88.71 13.24
C GLY A 495 -35.36 -87.23 13.02
N LYS A 496 -36.63 -86.85 13.21
CA LYS A 496 -37.08 -85.44 13.15
C LYS A 496 -36.49 -84.58 14.28
N LEU A 497 -36.35 -85.14 15.49
CA LEU A 497 -35.71 -84.46 16.62
C LEU A 497 -34.23 -84.21 16.36
N VAL A 498 -33.48 -85.23 15.93
CA VAL A 498 -32.07 -85.08 15.54
C VAL A 498 -31.92 -84.09 14.37
N GLN A 499 -32.86 -84.06 13.42
CA GLN A 499 -32.86 -83.05 12.36
C GLN A 499 -33.07 -81.62 12.91
N SER A 500 -33.96 -81.43 13.88
CA SER A 500 -34.19 -80.11 14.49
C SER A 500 -33.04 -79.69 15.40
N GLU A 501 -32.43 -80.61 16.15
CA GLU A 501 -31.22 -80.37 16.95
C GLU A 501 -30.05 -79.93 16.06
N ASN A 502 -29.80 -80.62 14.95
CA ASN A 502 -28.79 -80.21 13.97
C ASN A 502 -29.08 -78.81 13.38
N ARG A 503 -30.35 -78.49 13.07
CA ARG A 503 -30.73 -77.16 12.56
C ARG A 503 -30.61 -76.06 13.63
N VAL A 504 -30.82 -76.37 14.91
CA VAL A 504 -30.55 -75.45 16.03
C VAL A 504 -29.04 -75.19 16.17
N VAL A 505 -28.20 -76.23 16.08
CA VAL A 505 -26.73 -76.09 16.10
C VAL A 505 -26.22 -75.29 14.90
N GLU A 506 -26.83 -75.44 13.73
CA GLU A 506 -26.53 -74.64 12.54
C GLU A 506 -26.93 -73.17 12.74
N LEU A 507 -28.15 -72.90 13.20
CA LEU A 507 -28.62 -71.54 13.49
C LEU A 507 -27.84 -70.86 14.62
N THR A 508 -27.37 -71.61 15.63
CA THR A 508 -26.48 -71.07 16.67
C THR A 508 -25.17 -70.58 16.04
N LYS A 509 -24.54 -71.39 15.18
CA LYS A 509 -23.34 -70.97 14.43
C LYS A 509 -23.62 -69.79 13.50
N GLU A 510 -24.78 -69.73 12.87
CA GLU A 510 -25.17 -68.55 12.09
C GLU A 510 -25.24 -67.29 12.98
N ILE A 511 -25.80 -67.38 14.19
CA ILE A 511 -25.87 -66.29 15.18
C ILE A 511 -24.48 -65.89 15.67
N ASP A 512 -23.64 -66.84 16.10
CA ASP A 512 -22.26 -66.59 16.55
C ASP A 512 -21.48 -65.78 15.49
N ASN A 513 -21.56 -66.20 14.23
CA ASN A 513 -20.95 -65.51 13.09
C ASN A 513 -21.53 -64.09 12.87
N LYS A 514 -22.82 -63.85 13.17
CA LYS A 514 -23.39 -62.49 13.12
C LYS A 514 -22.93 -61.62 14.29
N GLU A 515 -22.77 -62.18 15.48
CA GLU A 515 -22.27 -61.42 16.64
C GLU A 515 -20.82 -60.96 16.44
N ASP A 516 -19.94 -61.81 15.92
CA ASP A 516 -18.57 -61.42 15.56
C ASP A 516 -18.52 -60.37 14.43
N ILE A 517 -19.42 -60.45 13.44
CA ILE A 517 -19.55 -59.40 12.40
C ILE A 517 -20.02 -58.08 13.02
N ILE A 518 -21.04 -58.09 13.89
CA ILE A 518 -21.57 -56.90 14.56
C ILE A 518 -20.50 -56.25 15.45
N LYS A 519 -19.70 -57.07 16.15
CA LYS A 519 -18.56 -56.63 16.96
C LYS A 519 -17.48 -55.96 16.09
N SER A 520 -17.07 -56.60 14.99
CA SER A 520 -16.11 -56.02 14.03
C SER A 520 -16.63 -54.72 13.41
N GLN A 521 -17.92 -54.63 13.10
CA GLN A 521 -18.56 -53.41 12.61
C GLN A 521 -18.58 -52.31 13.67
N LYS A 522 -18.84 -52.65 14.94
CA LYS A 522 -18.81 -51.71 16.07
C LYS A 522 -17.40 -51.18 16.32
N ASP A 523 -16.38 -52.03 16.29
CA ASP A 523 -14.98 -51.60 16.43
C ASP A 523 -14.54 -50.69 15.26
N THR A 524 -15.05 -50.96 14.06
CA THR A 524 -14.87 -50.09 12.88
C THR A 524 -15.59 -48.74 13.07
N LEU A 525 -16.80 -48.73 13.61
CA LEU A 525 -17.57 -47.50 13.90
C LEU A 525 -16.82 -46.64 14.94
N ASN A 526 -16.42 -47.24 16.07
CA ASN A 526 -15.64 -46.56 17.12
C ASN A 526 -14.35 -45.91 16.57
N PHE A 527 -13.69 -46.57 15.61
CA PHE A 527 -12.52 -46.01 14.92
C PHE A 527 -12.89 -44.80 14.05
N VAL A 528 -13.96 -44.89 13.24
CA VAL A 528 -14.42 -43.79 12.38
C VAL A 528 -14.89 -42.58 13.22
N GLU A 529 -15.63 -42.81 14.30
CA GLU A 529 -16.04 -41.75 15.24
C GLU A 529 -14.83 -41.01 15.82
N LYS A 530 -13.81 -41.76 16.27
CA LYS A 530 -12.55 -41.17 16.76
C LYS A 530 -11.81 -40.37 15.69
N GLN A 531 -11.82 -40.80 14.42
CA GLN A 531 -11.23 -40.01 13.33
C GLN A 531 -12.04 -38.74 13.05
N LEU A 532 -13.38 -38.79 13.12
CA LEU A 532 -14.25 -37.62 12.95
C LEU A 532 -14.02 -36.57 14.04
N ASP A 533 -13.81 -36.97 15.30
CA ASP A 533 -13.52 -36.03 16.39
C ASP A 533 -12.11 -35.41 16.26
N ILE A 534 -11.11 -36.16 15.79
CA ILE A 534 -9.78 -35.60 15.44
C ILE A 534 -9.92 -34.56 14.31
N LEU A 535 -10.69 -34.87 13.27
CA LEU A 535 -10.93 -33.95 12.15
C LEU A 535 -11.68 -32.69 12.60
N ARG A 536 -12.64 -32.80 13.53
CA ARG A 536 -13.36 -31.65 14.12
C ARG A 536 -12.46 -30.76 14.97
N SER A 537 -11.54 -31.33 15.75
CA SER A 537 -10.53 -30.53 16.47
C SER A 537 -9.69 -29.72 15.47
N LYS A 538 -9.18 -30.40 14.43
CA LYS A 538 -8.36 -29.77 13.39
C LYS A 538 -9.12 -28.72 12.58
N GLU A 539 -10.42 -28.93 12.31
CA GLU A 539 -11.30 -27.93 11.69
C GLU A 539 -11.42 -26.68 12.59
N SER A 540 -11.64 -26.85 13.90
CA SER A 540 -11.69 -25.76 14.87
C SER A 540 -10.35 -25.00 14.97
N GLU A 541 -9.22 -25.70 14.97
CA GLU A 541 -7.88 -25.12 14.98
C GLU A 541 -7.62 -24.28 13.72
N MET A 542 -7.91 -24.83 12.53
CA MET A 542 -7.81 -24.12 11.26
C MET A 542 -8.75 -22.92 11.19
N ARG A 543 -9.93 -22.97 11.84
CA ARG A 543 -10.87 -21.86 11.91
C ARG A 543 -10.29 -20.69 12.72
N ILE A 544 -9.74 -20.97 13.89
CA ILE A 544 -9.11 -19.96 14.77
C ILE A 544 -7.90 -19.32 14.06
N GLU A 545 -7.08 -20.11 13.38
CA GLU A 545 -5.94 -19.58 12.60
C GLU A 545 -6.40 -18.70 11.42
N ASN A 546 -7.46 -19.08 10.70
CA ASN A 546 -8.05 -18.24 9.65
C ASN A 546 -8.62 -16.92 10.22
N GLU A 547 -9.29 -16.96 11.38
CA GLU A 547 -9.79 -15.76 12.06
C GLU A 547 -8.64 -14.83 12.49
N HIS A 548 -7.55 -15.38 13.02
CA HIS A 548 -6.32 -14.64 13.35
C HIS A 548 -5.65 -14.03 12.11
N GLN A 549 -5.52 -14.80 11.01
CA GLN A 549 -4.99 -14.28 9.74
C GLN A 549 -5.87 -13.17 9.15
N CYS A 550 -7.19 -13.27 9.26
CA CYS A 550 -8.11 -12.21 8.84
C CYS A 550 -7.88 -10.90 9.61
N LEU A 551 -7.68 -10.97 10.93
CA LEU A 551 -7.34 -9.81 11.77
C LEU A 551 -5.98 -9.20 11.39
N CYS A 552 -4.96 -10.02 11.17
CA CYS A 552 -3.65 -9.56 10.70
C CYS A 552 -3.74 -8.85 9.33
N ILE A 553 -4.51 -9.41 8.39
CA ILE A 553 -4.76 -8.80 7.08
C ILE A 553 -5.53 -7.47 7.20
N GLN A 554 -6.46 -7.34 8.15
CA GLN A 554 -7.14 -6.07 8.42
C GLN A 554 -6.19 -5.02 9.00
N GLN A 555 -5.32 -5.38 9.95
CA GLN A 555 -4.31 -4.49 10.51
C GLN A 555 -3.31 -4.00 9.44
N LEU A 556 -2.84 -4.90 8.58
CA LEU A 556 -1.96 -4.56 7.45
C LEU A 556 -2.66 -3.62 6.46
N LYS A 557 -3.96 -3.81 6.18
CA LYS A 557 -4.73 -2.89 5.33
C LYS A 557 -4.87 -1.50 5.94
N SER A 558 -5.14 -1.39 7.26
CA SER A 558 -5.15 -0.10 7.97
C SER A 558 -3.81 0.60 7.80
N ARG A 559 -2.70 -0.10 8.10
CA ARG A 559 -1.35 0.45 8.01
C ARG A 559 -0.99 0.91 6.59
N VAL A 560 -1.45 0.21 5.55
CA VAL A 560 -1.28 0.67 4.16
C VAL A 560 -2.02 1.99 3.93
N THR A 561 -3.29 2.11 4.33
CA THR A 561 -4.05 3.37 4.16
C THR A 561 -3.51 4.54 4.99
N GLU A 562 -2.92 4.27 6.16
CA GLU A 562 -2.19 5.26 6.97
C GLU A 562 -0.92 5.76 6.25
N LEU A 563 -0.16 4.86 5.60
CA LEU A 563 1.03 5.23 4.83
C LEU A 563 0.68 5.95 3.53
N GLU A 564 -0.40 5.56 2.85
CA GLU A 564 -0.90 6.24 1.64
C GLU A 564 -1.31 7.69 1.94
N THR A 565 -2.08 7.91 3.02
CA THR A 565 -2.49 9.26 3.43
C THR A 565 -1.31 10.11 3.89
N SER A 566 -0.40 9.55 4.72
CA SER A 566 0.83 10.23 5.14
C SER A 566 1.72 10.64 3.95
N THR A 567 1.80 9.80 2.92
CA THR A 567 2.52 10.08 1.67
C THR A 567 1.87 11.22 0.89
N GLN A 568 0.54 11.20 0.70
CA GLN A 568 -0.18 12.29 0.03
C GLN A 568 0.00 13.63 0.76
N ASP A 569 0.03 13.65 2.09
CA ASP A 569 0.28 14.88 2.85
C ASP A 569 1.75 15.33 2.80
N ALA A 570 2.70 14.42 2.62
CA ALA A 570 4.09 14.78 2.28
C ALA A 570 4.17 15.41 0.87
N GLU A 571 3.51 14.84 -0.14
CA GLU A 571 3.44 15.39 -1.51
C GLU A 571 2.78 16.78 -1.53
N ARG A 572 1.65 16.96 -0.84
CA ARG A 572 0.98 18.28 -0.70
C ARG A 572 1.92 19.33 -0.11
N ARG A 573 2.66 18.99 0.94
CA ARG A 573 3.65 19.89 1.56
C ARG A 573 4.82 20.19 0.62
N ALA A 574 5.33 19.20 -0.11
CA ALA A 574 6.39 19.40 -1.11
C ALA A 574 5.95 20.33 -2.24
N ASN A 575 4.73 20.15 -2.77
CA ASN A 575 4.17 21.03 -3.82
C ASN A 575 3.98 22.47 -3.33
N ASN A 576 3.47 22.67 -2.10
CA ASN A 576 3.34 24.01 -1.51
C ASN A 576 4.71 24.69 -1.31
N LEU A 577 5.73 23.94 -0.90
CA LEU A 577 7.10 24.45 -0.79
C LEU A 577 7.70 24.79 -2.15
N GLN A 578 7.45 23.99 -3.20
CA GLN A 578 7.89 24.30 -4.56
C GLN A 578 7.25 25.60 -5.06
N MET A 579 5.95 25.80 -4.87
CA MET A 579 5.28 27.05 -5.22
C MET A 579 5.87 28.26 -4.49
N ALA A 580 6.27 28.12 -3.23
CA ALA A 580 6.96 29.18 -2.49
C ALA A 580 8.36 29.45 -3.06
N VAL A 581 9.14 28.41 -3.39
CA VAL A 581 10.45 28.52 -4.06
C VAL A 581 10.32 29.24 -5.42
N ASP A 582 9.30 28.90 -6.21
CA ASP A 582 9.05 29.55 -7.50
C ASP A 582 8.70 31.04 -7.34
N LEU A 583 7.89 31.40 -6.34
CA LEU A 583 7.57 32.79 -6.00
C LEU A 583 8.81 33.58 -5.53
N TYR A 584 9.64 33.00 -4.67
CA TYR A 584 10.89 33.65 -4.25
C TYR A 584 11.89 33.79 -5.40
N THR A 585 12.01 32.77 -6.26
CA THR A 585 12.88 32.81 -7.45
C THR A 585 12.45 33.93 -8.41
N ASN A 586 11.15 34.07 -8.69
CA ASN A 586 10.63 35.17 -9.49
C ASN A 586 10.87 36.54 -8.83
N THR A 587 10.76 36.63 -7.50
CA THR A 587 11.03 37.86 -6.74
C THR A 587 12.51 38.26 -6.83
N ILE A 588 13.43 37.30 -6.71
CA ILE A 588 14.87 37.50 -6.87
C ILE A 588 15.20 38.02 -8.27
N ASN A 589 14.70 37.36 -9.33
CA ASN A 589 14.90 37.79 -10.72
C ASN A 589 14.46 39.24 -10.97
N VAL A 590 13.35 39.68 -10.36
CA VAL A 590 12.86 41.06 -10.45
C VAL A 590 13.75 42.05 -9.69
N LEU A 591 14.26 41.66 -8.52
CA LEU A 591 15.19 42.48 -7.73
C LEU A 591 16.53 42.64 -8.46
N GLU A 592 17.12 41.57 -8.97
CA GLU A 592 18.36 41.59 -9.78
C GLU A 592 18.22 42.49 -11.02
N ALA A 593 17.11 42.37 -11.76
CA ALA A 593 16.82 43.24 -12.89
C ALA A 593 16.64 44.73 -12.49
N SER A 594 16.15 45.00 -11.27
CA SER A 594 16.06 46.36 -10.74
C SER A 594 17.42 46.92 -10.31
N GLU A 595 18.28 46.09 -9.71
CA GLU A 595 19.65 46.46 -9.33
C GLU A 595 20.48 46.80 -10.57
N GLU A 596 20.43 45.95 -11.60
CA GLU A 596 21.09 46.17 -12.90
C GLU A 596 20.70 47.53 -13.49
N LYS A 597 19.40 47.85 -13.49
CA LYS A 597 18.88 49.14 -13.97
C LYS A 597 19.39 50.33 -13.14
N PHE A 598 19.44 50.21 -11.81
CA PHE A 598 20.01 51.27 -10.96
C PHE A 598 21.52 51.42 -11.17
N ARG A 599 22.26 50.34 -11.40
CA ARG A 599 23.69 50.37 -11.69
C ARG A 599 23.97 51.10 -13.02
N MET A 600 23.24 50.77 -14.08
CA MET A 600 23.30 51.48 -15.37
C MET A 600 23.01 52.99 -15.24
N GLU A 601 22.02 53.37 -14.44
CA GLU A 601 21.69 54.78 -14.22
C GLU A 601 22.78 55.51 -13.39
N ILE A 602 23.37 54.85 -12.39
CA ILE A 602 24.51 55.38 -11.63
C ILE A 602 25.71 55.62 -12.53
N ASP A 603 26.04 54.71 -13.45
CA ASP A 603 27.17 54.88 -14.37
C ASP A 603 26.89 55.93 -15.47
N ARG A 604 25.63 56.08 -15.90
CA ARG A 604 25.19 57.19 -16.75
C ARG A 604 25.35 58.54 -16.03
N GLN A 605 24.97 58.62 -14.76
CA GLN A 605 25.15 59.82 -13.94
C GLN A 605 26.63 60.12 -13.69
N ARG A 606 27.45 59.11 -13.37
CA ARG A 606 28.91 59.21 -13.23
C ARG A 606 29.55 59.79 -14.49
N THR A 607 29.18 59.28 -15.67
CA THR A 607 29.65 59.80 -16.96
C THR A 607 29.22 61.25 -17.17
N THR A 608 27.97 61.59 -16.85
CA THR A 608 27.46 62.97 -16.94
C THR A 608 28.23 63.93 -16.02
N ILE A 609 28.57 63.50 -14.80
CA ILE A 609 29.34 64.29 -13.83
C ILE A 609 30.77 64.52 -14.35
N ASN A 610 31.43 63.51 -14.90
CA ASN A 610 32.78 63.65 -15.49
C ASN A 610 32.77 64.69 -16.62
N ASN A 611 31.84 64.59 -17.58
CA ASN A 611 31.74 65.53 -18.71
C ASN A 611 31.50 66.98 -18.22
N LEU A 612 30.69 67.16 -17.16
CA LEU A 612 30.48 68.48 -16.55
C LEU A 612 31.73 69.02 -15.82
N GLN A 613 32.54 68.14 -15.22
CA GLN A 613 33.82 68.52 -14.62
C GLN A 613 34.84 68.94 -15.69
N GLU A 614 34.93 68.22 -16.81
CA GLU A 614 35.81 68.57 -17.94
C GLU A 614 35.39 69.90 -18.59
N ALA A 615 34.09 70.13 -18.77
CA ALA A 615 33.55 71.41 -19.24
C ALA A 615 33.86 72.56 -18.26
N LEU A 616 33.74 72.33 -16.95
CA LEU A 616 34.08 73.32 -15.92
C LEU A 616 35.57 73.65 -15.89
N VAL A 617 36.45 72.65 -16.04
CA VAL A 617 37.90 72.84 -16.17
C VAL A 617 38.23 73.62 -17.44
N SER A 618 37.56 73.33 -18.55
CA SER A 618 37.75 74.03 -19.82
C SER A 618 37.34 75.51 -19.72
N ALA A 619 36.13 75.79 -19.21
CA ALA A 619 35.64 77.15 -18.97
C ALA A 619 36.52 77.93 -17.97
N LYS A 620 37.06 77.25 -16.94
CA LYS A 620 38.05 77.84 -16.02
C LYS A 620 39.35 78.19 -16.75
N ASN A 621 39.86 77.31 -17.60
CA ASN A 621 41.07 77.58 -18.38
C ASN A 621 40.85 78.76 -19.36
N GLU A 622 39.67 78.89 -19.96
CA GLU A 622 39.31 80.07 -20.77
C GLU A 622 39.23 81.36 -19.94
N LEU A 623 38.69 81.29 -18.71
CA LEU A 623 38.62 82.42 -17.79
C LEU A 623 40.01 82.87 -17.32
N ASP A 624 40.87 81.92 -16.94
CA ASP A 624 42.25 82.20 -16.55
C ASP A 624 43.07 82.74 -17.74
N ASN A 625 42.85 82.22 -18.95
CA ASN A 625 43.48 82.73 -20.19
C ASN A 625 42.99 84.14 -20.58
N THR A 626 41.69 84.44 -20.45
CA THR A 626 41.14 85.77 -20.75
C THR A 626 41.57 86.78 -19.70
N LYS A 627 41.70 86.37 -18.44
CA LYS A 627 42.30 87.16 -17.37
C LYS A 627 43.78 87.43 -17.61
N GLN A 628 44.57 86.42 -17.99
CA GLN A 628 45.97 86.63 -18.38
C GLN A 628 46.08 87.63 -19.54
N LYS A 629 45.28 87.46 -20.60
CA LYS A 629 45.21 88.43 -21.72
C LYS A 629 44.74 89.82 -21.29
N HIS A 630 43.88 89.94 -20.29
CA HIS A 630 43.48 91.24 -19.74
C HIS A 630 44.67 91.89 -19.01
N ASP A 631 45.35 91.14 -18.14
CA ASP A 631 46.45 91.67 -17.34
C ASP A 631 47.69 91.98 -18.22
N ASP A 632 47.92 91.18 -19.27
CA ASP A 632 48.88 91.47 -20.35
C ASP A 632 48.49 92.72 -21.14
N ASN A 633 47.22 92.90 -21.53
CA ASN A 633 46.75 94.11 -22.22
C ASN A 633 46.76 95.35 -21.31
N VAL A 634 46.60 95.20 -19.99
CA VAL A 634 46.82 96.28 -19.03
C VAL A 634 48.30 96.62 -18.97
N SER A 635 49.19 95.63 -18.92
CA SER A 635 50.65 95.82 -18.96
C SER A 635 51.10 96.53 -20.24
N VAL A 636 50.68 96.05 -21.42
CA VAL A 636 50.96 96.64 -22.73
C VAL A 636 50.25 97.99 -22.91
N GLY A 637 49.06 98.17 -22.33
CA GLY A 637 48.34 99.45 -22.32
C GLY A 637 49.02 100.53 -21.46
N TRP A 638 49.58 100.13 -20.31
CA TRP A 638 50.47 100.99 -19.51
C TRP A 638 51.74 101.32 -20.29
N ALA A 639 52.40 100.32 -20.88
CA ALA A 639 53.62 100.53 -21.69
C ALA A 639 53.36 101.47 -22.87
N SER A 640 52.31 101.26 -23.66
CA SER A 640 51.95 102.06 -24.84
C SER A 640 51.52 103.49 -24.49
N ARG A 641 51.01 103.71 -23.27
CA ARG A 641 50.62 105.03 -22.77
C ARG A 641 51.79 105.82 -22.17
N TRP A 642 52.93 105.17 -21.89
CA TRP A 642 54.18 105.80 -21.45
C TRP A 642 55.23 105.90 -22.58
N PHE A 643 55.24 104.95 -23.52
CA PHE A 643 56.14 104.88 -24.66
C PHE A 643 55.34 104.86 -25.97
N GLY A 644 54.96 106.04 -26.46
CA GLY A 644 54.19 106.18 -27.69
C GLY A 644 54.99 105.77 -28.93
N LEU A 645 54.53 104.73 -29.61
CA LEU A 645 54.99 104.29 -30.94
C LEU A 645 53.78 104.03 -31.86
N SER A 646 53.96 104.28 -33.15
CA SER A 646 52.87 104.46 -34.12
C SER A 646 52.91 103.48 -35.29
N GLU A 647 51.73 102.98 -35.67
CA GLU A 647 51.34 102.38 -36.97
C GLU A 647 52.11 101.15 -37.51
N THR A 648 51.35 100.14 -37.95
CA THR A 648 51.21 99.80 -39.39
C THR A 648 50.15 98.71 -39.63
N LYS A 649 49.54 98.67 -40.82
CA LYS A 649 48.80 97.50 -41.37
C LYS A 649 49.76 96.59 -42.13
N PRO A 650 49.48 95.27 -42.26
CA PRO A 650 48.96 94.83 -43.57
C PRO A 650 47.98 93.62 -43.57
N THR A 651 47.22 93.54 -44.67
CA THR A 651 46.64 92.37 -45.39
C THR A 651 46.37 91.00 -44.72
N ASN A 652 45.08 90.62 -44.74
CA ASN A 652 44.50 89.49 -45.50
C ASN A 652 45.10 88.06 -45.38
N ASN A 653 44.28 87.09 -44.93
CA ASN A 653 43.88 85.90 -45.71
C ASN A 653 42.82 85.03 -44.99
N ASN A 654 42.17 84.13 -45.72
CA ASN A 654 41.18 83.17 -45.22
C ASN A 654 41.86 82.00 -44.47
N GLU A 655 41.21 81.40 -43.45
CA GLU A 655 40.39 80.17 -43.60
C GLU A 655 39.85 79.67 -42.25
N LYS A 656 38.77 78.87 -42.29
CA LYS A 656 38.26 78.06 -41.16
C LYS A 656 38.41 76.58 -41.52
N PRO A 657 38.79 75.74 -40.55
CA PRO A 657 37.88 74.67 -40.07
C PRO A 657 37.31 75.06 -38.69
N VAL A 658 36.02 74.90 -38.35
CA VAL A 658 35.12 73.71 -38.34
C VAL A 658 35.35 72.84 -37.09
N HIS A 659 34.23 72.49 -36.43
CA HIS A 659 34.19 71.57 -35.29
C HIS A 659 34.34 70.13 -35.76
N ASP A 660 35.06 69.32 -34.97
CA ASP A 660 34.82 67.88 -34.90
C ASP A 660 33.82 67.56 -33.75
N ILE A 661 33.12 66.43 -33.89
CA ILE A 661 32.17 65.83 -32.94
C ILE A 661 32.57 64.37 -32.73
#